data_AF-A0A2K5YRN8-F1
#
_entry.id   AF-A0A2K5YRN8-F1
#
_cell.length_a   1.000
_cell.length_b   1.000
_cell.length_c   1.000
_cell.angle_alpha   90.00
_cell.angle_beta   90.00
_cell.angle_gamma   90.00
#
_symmetry.space_group_name_H-M   'P 1'
#
loop_
_entity.id
_entity.type
_entity.pdbx_description
1 polymer ?
#
loop_
_entity_poly.entity_id
_entity_poly.type
_entity_poly.pdbx_seq_one_letter_code
_entity_poly.pdbx_strand_id
1 'polypeptide(L)'
;RRSFRKKRERPRPEQWKGLSGPSRVPEPEDVTVPGGVDLLALPQLCFPGGVCVATEPKEDRVHFLVLTDVCGNRTYGVVAQYYRPLHLLANLKLCKDFEVDSPIKDFAAKLSLIPSPPPGPLHLVFHMKPLQIVFPARADPESPILDLDLHLPLLCFRPEKVLQVLTCFLTEQRIVFFSSDWALLTLVAECFMAYLYPLQWQYPFVPILSDQMLDFVMAPTSFLMGCHLDHFEEVSKEADGLVLINIDHGSITYSKSTNDNVDIPDVPLLAAQTFIQRDVKNHLNYEHRVFNSEEFLKTRAAGDHQFYKQVLDTYMFHSFLKARLNRRMDAFAQMDLDTQSEEDRINGTLVSPRRPTVEKIASRKPSHLQVTHRRMVVSMPNLQDIAMPELAPRNSSLRLTDTAGCAGSSAVLNVTPKSPYTFKIPEIHFPLVSECVQAYYADFVTLLSKAMDFLAPDNSLLLARYFYLRGLVHLMQGQLLSALLDFQNLYKTDIRIFPADLVKRTVESMSAPERAQAERAPELMRLISEILDKPHEASKLDDHVKNFKLPKEYMQLDDFMKRVQESGIVKDASTIQRLFEALTVGQQKQIDPETFKDFYNCWKETEAEAQEVSLPWLVMEHLDKNECVYKLSSSVRTNLGVGKIAMTQKRLFLLTEGRPGYVEISTFRNIEEVRSTSTAFLLRRIPALKIKVASKKEVFEANLKTECDLWHLMVKEMWAGKKLADDHKDPQYVQQALTHVLLMDAVVGTLQSPGAIYAASKLSYFDKMRKEMPMALPKTTVETLKHKINPSAGETFPQAVDALLYTPGHLDPAEKVEDARPKLWCALSDGKVTVFDASSWTIHQHSFKVGTAKVNCMVMADQNQVWVGSEDSVIYIINVHSMSCNKQLTDHCSSVTDLIVQDGQRAPSEVYSCSMDGTVLAWNVSTLQVTSRFQLSSGGLTSIRLHGGCLWCCTGNSIMVMTTNGFLCQELKIEEHFKDISTSFLAFQLLPEQEQLWAACAGRSEVYIWSLKDLAQPPQRVPLKDCSEIICMIRVKKQVWVGSRGLWQGIPRGKIYVIDAERKTVEKELVAHTDTVRTLCSAEDRYVLSGSGREEGKIAIWKGE
;
A
#
# COMPACT_ATOMS: atom_id res chain seq x y z
N ARG A 1 -12.64 -29.56 -4.62
CA ARG A 1 -11.35 -30.27 -4.42
C ARG A 1 -11.64 -31.67 -3.87
N ARG A 2 -11.65 -32.72 -4.72
CA ARG A 2 -11.74 -34.14 -4.29
C ARG A 2 -10.31 -34.69 -4.20
N SER A 3 -9.94 -35.30 -3.08
CA SER A 3 -8.60 -35.85 -2.88
C SER A 3 -8.38 -37.07 -3.78
N PHE A 4 -7.32 -37.05 -4.60
CA PHE A 4 -6.90 -38.19 -5.40
C PHE A 4 -6.01 -39.10 -4.56
N ARG A 5 -6.60 -40.12 -3.93
CA ARG A 5 -5.86 -41.28 -3.37
C ARG A 5 -6.27 -42.53 -4.14
N LYS A 6 -5.41 -43.02 -5.04
CA LYS A 6 -5.53 -44.36 -5.63
C LYS A 6 -5.09 -45.36 -4.55
N LYS A 7 -6.00 -46.18 -4.03
CA LYS A 7 -5.70 -47.31 -3.13
C LYS A 7 -4.98 -48.38 -3.96
N ARG A 8 -3.67 -48.57 -3.78
CA ARG A 8 -2.95 -49.75 -4.26
C ARG A 8 -2.99 -50.81 -3.15
N GLU A 9 -3.55 -51.98 -3.43
CA GLU A 9 -3.59 -53.11 -2.50
C GLU A 9 -2.19 -53.66 -2.23
N ARG A 10 -1.87 -53.91 -0.95
CA ARG A 10 -0.61 -54.50 -0.51
C ARG A 10 -0.61 -56.01 -0.81
N PRO A 11 0.45 -56.59 -1.40
CA PRO A 11 0.58 -58.06 -1.45
C PRO A 11 0.94 -58.60 -0.06
N ARG A 12 0.30 -59.72 0.34
CA ARG A 12 0.58 -60.44 1.59
C ARG A 12 1.85 -61.29 1.44
N PRO A 13 2.79 -61.30 2.41
CA PRO A 13 3.90 -62.24 2.40
C PRO A 13 3.49 -63.60 2.99
N GLU A 14 3.88 -64.68 2.32
CA GLU A 14 3.67 -66.06 2.76
C GLU A 14 4.54 -66.39 4.00
N GLN A 15 3.96 -67.13 4.94
CA GLN A 15 4.61 -67.59 6.16
C GLN A 15 5.49 -68.82 5.91
N TRP A 16 6.80 -68.71 6.14
CA TRP A 16 7.65 -69.85 6.46
C TRP A 16 8.05 -69.81 7.95
N LYS A 17 7.70 -70.87 8.68
CA LYS A 17 8.08 -71.13 10.08
C LYS A 17 9.38 -71.94 10.12
N GLY A 18 10.34 -71.56 10.98
CA GLY A 18 11.32 -72.49 11.53
C GLY A 18 12.67 -71.93 12.03
N LEU A 19 12.80 -71.84 13.37
CA LEU A 19 13.99 -72.08 14.22
C LEU A 19 15.05 -70.97 14.52
N SER A 20 14.88 -70.37 15.72
CA SER A 20 15.82 -70.06 16.84
C SER A 20 17.26 -69.48 16.64
N GLY A 21 17.41 -68.17 16.89
CA GLY A 21 18.48 -67.41 17.65
C GLY A 21 19.98 -67.44 17.24
N PRO A 22 20.86 -66.50 17.69
CA PRO A 22 20.66 -65.29 18.52
C PRO A 22 21.22 -63.94 17.94
N SER A 23 20.77 -62.83 18.56
CA SER A 23 21.32 -61.45 18.60
C SER A 23 21.85 -60.78 17.32
N ARG A 24 21.07 -59.82 16.78
CA ARG A 24 21.57 -58.76 15.88
C ARG A 24 21.46 -57.39 16.54
N VAL A 25 22.58 -56.66 16.40
CA VAL A 25 22.90 -55.25 16.66
C VAL A 25 21.71 -54.30 16.41
N PRO A 26 21.53 -53.21 17.19
CA PRO A 26 20.51 -52.21 16.89
C PRO A 26 20.83 -51.55 15.54
N GLU A 27 19.89 -51.57 14.61
CA GLU A 27 19.96 -50.76 13.39
C GLU A 27 19.88 -49.27 13.77
N PRO A 28 20.63 -48.38 13.09
CA PRO A 28 20.59 -46.95 13.37
C PRO A 28 19.21 -46.39 13.01
N GLU A 29 18.69 -45.54 13.87
CA GLU A 29 17.40 -44.87 13.75
C GLU A 29 17.24 -44.20 12.38
N ASP A 30 16.17 -44.56 11.68
CA ASP A 30 15.77 -43.97 10.40
C ASP A 30 15.53 -42.46 10.54
N VAL A 31 16.09 -41.73 9.58
CA VAL A 31 15.93 -40.28 9.36
C VAL A 31 14.46 -39.88 9.45
N THR A 32 14.12 -38.91 10.31
CA THR A 32 12.77 -38.35 10.42
C THR A 32 12.35 -37.69 9.11
N VAL A 33 11.43 -38.35 8.41
CA VAL A 33 10.87 -37.90 7.13
C VAL A 33 9.86 -36.76 7.36
N PRO A 34 9.87 -35.68 6.54
CA PRO A 34 8.85 -34.64 6.61
C PRO A 34 7.45 -35.26 6.49
N GLY A 35 6.54 -34.93 7.42
CA GLY A 35 5.18 -35.45 7.40
C GLY A 35 4.47 -35.10 6.09
N GLY A 36 4.10 -36.12 5.30
CA GLY A 36 3.34 -35.96 4.05
C GLY A 36 4.05 -36.42 2.77
N VAL A 37 5.36 -36.74 2.82
CA VAL A 37 6.08 -37.30 1.66
C VAL A 37 5.85 -38.81 1.59
N ASP A 38 5.25 -39.28 0.50
CA ASP A 38 5.11 -40.72 0.23
C ASP A 38 6.44 -41.30 -0.25
N LEU A 39 7.20 -41.92 0.66
CA LEU A 39 8.49 -42.56 0.37
C LEU A 39 8.39 -43.63 -0.72
N LEU A 40 7.19 -44.16 -0.98
CA LEU A 40 6.98 -45.17 -2.03
C LEU A 40 7.03 -44.58 -3.44
N ALA A 41 6.76 -43.28 -3.60
CA ALA A 41 6.78 -42.60 -4.90
C ALA A 41 8.16 -42.02 -5.25
N LEU A 42 9.01 -41.74 -4.26
CA LEU A 42 10.34 -41.13 -4.46
C LEU A 42 11.23 -41.90 -5.45
N PRO A 43 11.36 -43.24 -5.39
CA PRO A 43 12.21 -43.98 -6.34
C PRO A 43 11.81 -43.75 -7.80
N GLN A 44 10.51 -43.60 -8.08
CA GLN A 44 9.98 -43.39 -9.42
C GLN A 44 10.28 -41.98 -9.93
N LEU A 45 10.32 -40.98 -9.05
CA LEU A 45 10.69 -39.61 -9.40
C LEU A 45 12.22 -39.42 -9.48
N CYS A 46 12.98 -40.18 -8.70
CA CYS A 46 14.43 -40.23 -8.81
C CYS A 46 14.90 -40.91 -10.10
N PHE A 47 14.09 -41.80 -10.68
CA PHE A 47 14.34 -42.47 -11.96
C PHE A 47 13.09 -42.38 -12.84
N PRO A 48 12.78 -41.18 -13.40
CA PRO A 48 11.49 -40.93 -14.05
C PRO A 48 11.25 -41.81 -15.29
N GLY A 49 12.29 -42.08 -16.08
CA GLY A 49 12.27 -43.05 -17.20
C GLY A 49 12.66 -44.48 -16.81
N GLY A 50 12.60 -44.81 -15.51
CA GLY A 50 13.01 -46.11 -14.97
C GLY A 50 14.53 -46.30 -14.81
N VAL A 51 14.91 -47.46 -14.28
CA VAL A 51 16.32 -47.84 -14.11
C VAL A 51 16.83 -48.47 -15.41
N CYS A 52 17.80 -47.82 -16.05
CA CYS A 52 18.36 -48.30 -17.32
C CYS A 52 19.81 -48.79 -17.14
N VAL A 53 20.14 -49.93 -17.74
CA VAL A 53 21.53 -50.38 -17.93
C VAL A 53 21.96 -49.97 -19.34
N ALA A 54 23.03 -49.20 -19.44
CA ALA A 54 23.60 -48.79 -20.72
C ALA A 54 24.81 -49.67 -21.08
N THR A 55 24.94 -50.01 -22.37
CA THR A 55 26.11 -50.74 -22.90
C THR A 55 27.36 -49.86 -23.01
N GLU A 56 27.17 -48.54 -23.04
CA GLU A 56 28.22 -47.54 -23.12
C GLU A 56 28.24 -46.69 -21.83
N PRO A 57 29.40 -46.16 -21.43
CA PRO A 57 29.49 -45.23 -20.30
C PRO A 57 28.60 -44.00 -20.55
N LYS A 58 27.74 -43.68 -19.59
CA LYS A 58 26.94 -42.44 -19.57
C LYS A 58 27.51 -41.48 -18.53
N GLU A 59 27.35 -40.19 -18.78
CA GLU A 59 27.71 -39.15 -17.81
C GLU A 59 26.71 -39.11 -16.66
N ASP A 60 27.19 -38.75 -15.48
CA ASP A 60 26.35 -38.50 -14.30
C ASP A 60 25.37 -37.35 -14.58
N ARG A 61 24.14 -37.48 -14.10
CA ARG A 61 23.05 -36.53 -14.39
C ARG A 61 22.51 -35.94 -13.09
N VAL A 62 22.04 -34.70 -13.16
CA VAL A 62 21.34 -34.05 -12.06
C VAL A 62 20.00 -33.53 -12.56
N HIS A 63 18.93 -33.76 -11.80
CA HIS A 63 17.63 -33.15 -12.08
C HIS A 63 16.96 -32.70 -10.80
N PHE A 64 15.91 -31.90 -10.95
CA PHE A 64 15.25 -31.21 -9.84
C PHE A 64 13.80 -31.68 -9.72
N LEU A 65 13.41 -32.08 -8.51
CA LEU A 65 12.05 -32.49 -8.18
C LEU A 65 11.31 -31.38 -7.46
N VAL A 66 10.01 -31.28 -7.71
CA VAL A 66 9.11 -30.42 -6.94
C VAL A 66 7.89 -31.24 -6.53
N LEU A 67 7.72 -31.40 -5.22
CA LEU A 67 6.59 -32.08 -4.61
C LEU A 67 5.62 -31.03 -4.08
N THR A 68 4.40 -31.01 -4.62
CA THR A 68 3.36 -30.09 -4.19
C THR A 68 2.40 -30.80 -3.22
N ASP A 69 2.23 -30.27 -2.01
CA ASP A 69 1.33 -30.83 -1.01
C ASP A 69 -0.15 -30.45 -1.28
N VAL A 70 -1.07 -30.96 -0.44
CA VAL A 70 -2.52 -30.69 -0.57
C VAL A 70 -2.91 -29.22 -0.34
N CYS A 71 -2.04 -28.46 0.32
CA CYS A 71 -2.20 -27.04 0.59
C CYS A 71 -1.58 -26.17 -0.53
N GLY A 72 -0.85 -26.78 -1.48
CA GLY A 72 -0.14 -26.09 -2.55
C GLY A 72 1.29 -25.69 -2.19
N ASN A 73 1.81 -26.11 -1.03
CA ASN A 73 3.21 -25.86 -0.66
C ASN A 73 4.13 -26.74 -1.50
N ARG A 74 5.24 -26.16 -1.95
CA ARG A 74 6.22 -26.83 -2.80
C ARG A 74 7.44 -27.22 -1.98
N THR A 75 7.80 -28.49 -2.05
CA THR A 75 9.05 -29.04 -1.51
C THR A 75 9.97 -29.34 -2.67
N TYR A 76 11.15 -28.73 -2.68
CA TYR A 76 12.15 -28.91 -3.73
C TYR A 76 13.12 -30.01 -3.35
N GLY A 77 13.50 -30.84 -4.32
CA GLY A 77 14.49 -31.89 -4.17
C GLY A 77 15.50 -31.86 -5.31
N VAL A 78 16.73 -32.27 -5.04
CA VAL A 78 17.78 -32.44 -6.04
C VAL A 78 18.10 -33.93 -6.13
N VAL A 79 18.14 -34.47 -7.34
CA VAL A 79 18.48 -35.86 -7.60
C VAL A 79 19.77 -35.88 -8.41
N ALA A 80 20.80 -36.53 -7.85
CA ALA A 80 22.02 -36.85 -8.57
C ALA A 80 22.01 -38.34 -8.94
N GLN A 81 22.03 -38.62 -10.24
CA GLN A 81 22.09 -39.95 -10.82
C GLN A 81 23.51 -40.26 -11.26
N TYR A 82 24.08 -41.35 -10.73
CA TYR A 82 25.44 -41.77 -11.03
C TYR A 82 25.44 -43.01 -11.94
N TYR A 83 26.16 -42.96 -13.05
CA TYR A 83 26.37 -44.11 -13.93
C TYR A 83 27.72 -44.76 -13.62
N ARG A 84 27.71 -46.06 -13.31
CA ARG A 84 28.92 -46.79 -12.92
C ARG A 84 29.02 -48.12 -13.68
N PRO A 85 30.24 -48.55 -14.04
CA PRO A 85 30.44 -49.81 -14.75
C PRO A 85 30.07 -51.01 -13.85
N LEU A 86 29.24 -51.92 -14.38
CA LEU A 86 28.89 -53.19 -13.74
C LEU A 86 29.94 -54.25 -14.11
N HIS A 87 30.81 -54.62 -13.17
CA HIS A 87 31.74 -55.75 -13.35
C HIS A 87 31.04 -57.06 -12.96
N LEU A 88 30.81 -57.94 -13.94
CA LEU A 88 29.93 -59.11 -13.85
C LEU A 88 30.54 -60.33 -13.13
N LEU A 89 31.54 -60.17 -12.27
CA LEU A 89 32.17 -61.29 -11.54
C LEU A 89 32.43 -60.97 -10.06
N ALA A 90 31.78 -61.78 -9.21
CA ALA A 90 31.96 -62.00 -7.78
C ALA A 90 31.58 -60.85 -6.79
N ASN A 91 30.49 -61.13 -6.07
CA ASN A 91 29.95 -60.42 -4.90
C ASN A 91 29.33 -59.05 -5.17
N LEU A 92 28.00 -59.04 -5.30
CA LEU A 92 27.09 -57.97 -4.84
C LEU A 92 27.29 -57.73 -3.32
N LYS A 93 28.50 -57.40 -2.87
CA LYS A 93 28.65 -56.64 -1.63
C LYS A 93 27.96 -55.32 -1.94
N LEU A 94 26.81 -55.10 -1.31
CA LEU A 94 26.07 -53.84 -1.31
C LEU A 94 27.09 -52.70 -1.43
N CYS A 95 27.01 -51.91 -2.50
CA CYS A 95 27.89 -50.78 -2.76
C CYS A 95 27.69 -49.72 -1.65
N LYS A 96 28.23 -49.96 -0.45
CA LYS A 96 27.99 -49.20 0.77
C LYS A 96 29.07 -48.16 1.04
N ASP A 97 30.22 -48.25 0.40
CA ASP A 97 31.37 -47.37 0.64
C ASP A 97 31.82 -46.71 -0.67
N PHE A 98 31.12 -45.66 -1.10
CA PHE A 98 31.57 -44.76 -2.16
C PHE A 98 32.22 -43.50 -1.55
N GLU A 99 33.37 -43.07 -2.04
CA GLU A 99 34.09 -41.86 -1.57
C GLU A 99 33.27 -40.56 -1.76
N VAL A 100 32.30 -40.55 -2.68
CA VAL A 100 31.42 -39.39 -3.00
C VAL A 100 30.29 -39.22 -1.96
N ASP A 101 29.96 -40.27 -1.20
CA ASP A 101 28.86 -40.23 -0.23
C ASP A 101 29.22 -39.37 1.00
N SER A 102 30.48 -39.36 1.45
CA SER A 102 30.87 -38.67 2.68
C SER A 102 30.69 -37.15 2.56
N PRO A 103 31.21 -36.46 1.52
CA PRO A 103 31.04 -35.00 1.42
C PRO A 103 29.58 -34.56 1.24
N ILE A 104 28.75 -35.36 0.56
CA ILE A 104 27.32 -35.06 0.37
C ILE A 104 26.54 -35.27 1.67
N LYS A 105 26.80 -36.37 2.39
CA LYS A 105 26.22 -36.61 3.72
C LYS A 105 26.64 -35.52 4.69
N ASP A 106 27.92 -35.13 4.68
CA ASP A 106 28.43 -34.04 5.51
C ASP A 106 27.77 -32.71 5.15
N PHE A 107 27.63 -32.39 3.86
CA PHE A 107 26.94 -31.19 3.40
C PHE A 107 25.48 -31.15 3.83
N ALA A 108 24.72 -32.22 3.57
CA ALA A 108 23.30 -32.32 3.92
C ALA A 108 23.09 -32.23 5.44
N ALA A 109 23.94 -32.90 6.22
CA ALA A 109 23.85 -32.89 7.66
C ALA A 109 24.20 -31.51 8.24
N LYS A 110 25.20 -30.81 7.69
CA LYS A 110 25.47 -29.41 8.03
C LYS A 110 24.29 -28.50 7.68
N LEU A 111 23.71 -28.65 6.49
CA LEU A 111 22.58 -27.84 6.03
C LEU A 111 21.37 -27.95 6.96
N SER A 112 21.07 -29.15 7.49
CA SER A 112 19.95 -29.36 8.41
C SER A 112 20.06 -28.61 9.76
N LEU A 113 21.27 -28.19 10.15
CA LEU A 113 21.53 -27.49 11.41
C LEU A 113 21.55 -25.96 11.25
N ILE A 114 21.46 -25.47 10.02
CA ILE A 114 21.57 -24.04 9.70
C ILE A 114 20.17 -23.43 9.58
N PRO A 115 19.85 -22.37 10.36
CA PRO A 115 18.57 -21.68 10.22
C PRO A 115 18.51 -20.89 8.91
N SER A 116 17.30 -20.75 8.35
CA SER A 116 17.08 -19.89 7.19
C SER A 116 17.38 -18.42 7.55
N PRO A 117 18.12 -17.66 6.71
CA PRO A 117 18.37 -16.26 6.98
C PRO A 117 17.05 -15.45 6.94
N PRO A 118 16.84 -14.53 7.89
CA PRO A 118 15.70 -13.63 7.85
C PRO A 118 15.80 -12.64 6.66
N PRO A 119 14.66 -12.15 6.14
CA PRO A 119 14.65 -11.12 5.11
C PRO A 119 15.40 -9.84 5.52
N GLY A 120 16.22 -9.31 4.61
CA GLY A 120 17.01 -8.10 4.78
C GLY A 120 18.47 -8.28 4.34
N PRO A 121 19.40 -7.48 4.88
CA PRO A 121 20.77 -7.42 4.36
C PRO A 121 21.70 -8.50 4.93
N LEU A 122 21.22 -9.43 5.76
CA LEU A 122 22.08 -10.39 6.46
C LEU A 122 22.16 -11.74 5.74
N HIS A 123 23.30 -12.03 5.12
CA HIS A 123 23.61 -13.34 4.54
C HIS A 123 24.33 -14.23 5.56
N LEU A 124 24.11 -15.54 5.45
CA LEU A 124 24.83 -16.53 6.26
C LEU A 124 25.87 -17.23 5.40
N VAL A 125 27.05 -17.48 5.96
CA VAL A 125 28.14 -18.15 5.25
C VAL A 125 28.73 -19.25 6.09
N PHE A 126 29.00 -20.39 5.47
CA PHE A 126 29.82 -21.45 6.06
C PHE A 126 30.85 -21.98 5.05
N HIS A 127 31.88 -22.64 5.57
CA HIS A 127 32.96 -23.19 4.78
C HIS A 127 32.91 -24.72 4.81
N MET A 128 33.09 -25.33 3.65
CA MET A 128 33.26 -26.76 3.47
C MET A 128 34.38 -26.97 2.47
N LYS A 129 35.63 -27.09 2.95
CA LYS A 129 36.83 -27.07 2.11
C LYS A 129 36.69 -28.01 0.88
N PRO A 130 36.95 -27.54 -0.34
CA PRO A 130 37.44 -26.20 -0.71
C PRO A 130 36.36 -25.12 -0.94
N LEU A 131 35.08 -25.45 -0.75
CA LEU A 131 33.93 -24.60 -1.07
C LEU A 131 33.60 -23.60 0.06
N GLN A 132 33.21 -22.39 -0.35
CA GLN A 132 32.54 -21.41 0.51
C GLN A 132 31.10 -21.30 0.04
N ILE A 133 30.14 -21.43 0.95
CA ILE A 133 28.72 -21.47 0.62
C ILE A 133 28.03 -20.29 1.29
N VAL A 134 27.29 -19.52 0.48
CA VAL A 134 26.57 -18.32 0.88
C VAL A 134 25.07 -18.60 0.83
N PHE A 135 24.37 -18.36 1.93
CA PHE A 135 22.91 -18.34 1.99
C PHE A 135 22.44 -16.89 1.90
N PRO A 136 21.96 -16.46 0.72
CA PRO A 136 21.44 -15.11 0.57
C PRO A 136 20.14 -14.95 1.37
N ALA A 137 19.95 -13.76 1.92
CA ALA A 137 18.70 -13.35 2.53
C ALA A 137 17.75 -12.81 1.45
N ARG A 138 16.45 -12.97 1.67
CA ARG A 138 15.42 -12.32 0.86
C ARG A 138 15.53 -10.81 0.99
N ALA A 139 15.24 -10.08 -0.08
CA ALA A 139 15.16 -8.61 -0.02
C ALA A 139 14.01 -8.15 0.90
N ASP A 140 12.87 -8.83 0.82
CA ASP A 140 11.65 -8.60 1.59
C ASP A 140 10.97 -9.94 1.95
N PRO A 141 10.21 -10.06 3.06
CA PRO A 141 9.53 -11.31 3.45
C PRO A 141 8.76 -12.00 2.32
N GLU A 142 8.10 -11.21 1.46
CA GLU A 142 7.22 -11.69 0.39
C GLU A 142 7.93 -11.81 -0.97
N SER A 143 9.22 -11.47 -1.05
CA SER A 143 10.00 -11.58 -2.28
C SER A 143 10.50 -13.02 -2.49
N PRO A 144 10.45 -13.55 -3.73
CA PRO A 144 11.05 -14.85 -4.03
C PRO A 144 12.58 -14.76 -3.91
N ILE A 145 13.21 -15.83 -3.40
CA ILE A 145 14.65 -16.02 -3.56
C ILE A 145 14.86 -16.53 -4.98
N LEU A 146 15.50 -15.73 -5.81
CA LEU A 146 15.80 -16.08 -7.20
C LEU A 146 17.28 -16.44 -7.30
N ASP A 147 17.58 -17.73 -7.21
CA ASP A 147 18.89 -18.31 -7.52
C ASP A 147 18.75 -19.17 -8.78
N LEU A 148 18.31 -18.51 -9.86
CA LEU A 148 17.98 -19.13 -11.14
C LEU A 148 18.49 -18.26 -12.28
N ASP A 149 19.02 -18.91 -13.31
CA ASP A 149 19.41 -18.27 -14.56
C ASP A 149 18.17 -17.93 -15.39
N LEU A 150 17.56 -16.78 -15.10
CA LEU A 150 16.32 -16.36 -15.77
C LEU A 150 16.46 -16.23 -17.30
N HIS A 151 17.67 -16.13 -17.84
CA HIS A 151 17.87 -16.08 -19.29
C HIS A 151 17.61 -17.42 -20.02
N LEU A 152 17.47 -18.55 -19.31
CA LEU A 152 17.31 -19.88 -19.91
C LEU A 152 16.15 -19.99 -20.93
N PRO A 153 14.90 -19.55 -20.64
CA PRO A 153 13.83 -19.59 -21.65
C PRO A 153 14.13 -18.77 -22.92
N LEU A 154 14.93 -17.71 -22.83
CA LEU A 154 15.32 -16.89 -23.99
C LEU A 154 16.36 -17.60 -24.88
N LEU A 155 17.06 -18.60 -24.34
CA LEU A 155 17.93 -19.49 -25.11
C LEU A 155 17.14 -20.60 -25.80
N CYS A 156 16.08 -21.10 -25.16
CA CYS A 156 15.26 -22.19 -25.68
C CYS A 156 14.18 -21.73 -26.66
N PHE A 157 13.65 -20.51 -26.50
CA PHE A 157 12.50 -20.01 -27.27
C PHE A 157 12.81 -18.65 -27.92
N ARG A 158 12.20 -18.41 -29.09
CA ARG A 158 12.14 -17.05 -29.65
C ARG A 158 11.26 -16.15 -28.76
N PRO A 159 11.50 -14.82 -28.71
CA PRO A 159 10.71 -13.91 -27.87
C PRO A 159 9.19 -14.03 -28.07
N GLU A 160 8.73 -14.24 -29.30
CA GLU A 160 7.31 -14.41 -29.61
C GLU A 160 6.72 -15.66 -28.94
N LYS A 161 7.51 -16.75 -28.89
CA LYS A 161 7.11 -18.00 -28.25
C LYS A 161 7.14 -17.88 -26.73
N VAL A 162 8.11 -17.16 -26.15
CA VAL A 162 8.11 -16.85 -24.71
C VAL A 162 6.83 -16.12 -24.31
N LEU A 163 6.41 -15.12 -25.10
CA LEU A 163 5.15 -14.41 -24.88
C LEU A 163 3.93 -15.34 -24.98
N GLN A 164 3.87 -16.21 -26.00
CA GLN A 164 2.78 -17.18 -26.12
C GLN A 164 2.71 -18.15 -24.93
N VAL A 165 3.85 -18.62 -24.42
CA VAL A 165 3.89 -19.43 -23.20
C VAL A 165 3.35 -18.63 -22.02
N LEU A 166 3.77 -17.37 -21.85
CA LEU A 166 3.22 -16.50 -20.80
C LEU A 166 1.70 -16.30 -20.94
N THR A 167 1.14 -16.19 -22.16
CA THR A 167 -0.32 -16.19 -22.36
C THR A 167 -0.95 -17.45 -21.76
N CYS A 168 -0.38 -18.63 -22.00
CA CYS A 168 -0.90 -19.89 -21.47
C CYS A 168 -0.91 -19.88 -19.93
N PHE A 169 0.13 -19.32 -19.30
CA PHE A 169 0.16 -19.15 -17.84
C PHE A 169 -0.90 -18.16 -17.36
N LEU A 170 -1.00 -16.99 -17.99
CA LEU A 170 -1.96 -15.93 -17.61
C LEU A 170 -3.42 -16.32 -17.82
N THR A 171 -3.69 -17.28 -18.70
CA THR A 171 -5.03 -17.84 -18.95
C THR A 171 -5.25 -19.18 -18.24
N GLU A 172 -4.33 -19.58 -17.36
CA GLU A 172 -4.39 -20.82 -16.57
C GLU A 172 -4.68 -22.07 -17.43
N GLN A 173 -3.93 -22.28 -18.51
CA GLN A 173 -4.09 -23.46 -19.37
C GLN A 173 -3.55 -24.74 -18.72
N ARG A 174 -3.88 -25.91 -19.30
CA ARG A 174 -3.25 -27.20 -18.99
C ARG A 174 -1.97 -27.35 -19.80
N ILE A 175 -0.82 -27.12 -19.17
CA ILE A 175 0.47 -27.00 -19.84
C ILE A 175 1.32 -28.24 -19.56
N VAL A 176 1.89 -28.83 -20.62
CA VAL A 176 2.88 -29.90 -20.53
C VAL A 176 4.17 -29.47 -21.24
N PHE A 177 5.27 -29.36 -20.50
CA PHE A 177 6.61 -29.17 -21.05
C PHE A 177 7.23 -30.51 -21.46
N PHE A 178 7.95 -30.51 -22.58
CA PHE A 178 8.71 -31.65 -23.07
C PHE A 178 10.16 -31.26 -23.31
N SER A 179 11.08 -32.13 -22.88
CA SER A 179 12.51 -32.05 -23.17
C SER A 179 13.11 -33.45 -23.12
N SER A 180 14.21 -33.64 -23.85
CA SER A 180 15.10 -34.79 -23.70
C SER A 180 16.00 -34.69 -22.46
N ASP A 181 16.04 -33.51 -21.81
CA ASP A 181 16.77 -33.27 -20.56
C ASP A 181 15.80 -32.98 -19.40
N TRP A 182 15.79 -33.87 -18.41
CA TRP A 182 14.99 -33.76 -17.20
C TRP A 182 15.32 -32.51 -16.37
N ALA A 183 16.58 -32.05 -16.39
CA ALA A 183 16.99 -30.85 -15.65
C ALA A 183 16.32 -29.59 -16.22
N LEU A 184 16.28 -29.50 -17.55
CA LEU A 184 15.78 -28.35 -18.29
C LEU A 184 14.27 -28.14 -18.04
N LEU A 185 13.49 -29.22 -17.91
CA LEU A 185 12.06 -29.15 -17.59
C LEU A 185 11.79 -28.31 -16.34
N THR A 186 12.48 -28.61 -15.23
CA THR A 186 12.27 -27.89 -13.96
C THR A 186 12.80 -26.47 -14.01
N LEU A 187 13.99 -26.26 -14.58
CA LEU A 187 14.63 -24.94 -14.65
C LEU A 187 13.82 -23.95 -15.50
N VAL A 188 13.40 -24.35 -16.70
CA VAL A 188 12.61 -23.50 -17.60
C VAL A 188 11.23 -23.23 -17.00
N ALA A 189 10.59 -24.24 -16.40
CA ALA A 189 9.31 -24.05 -15.73
C ALA A 189 9.38 -23.02 -14.59
N GLU A 190 10.42 -23.09 -13.74
CA GLU A 190 10.63 -22.12 -12.66
C GLU A 190 10.95 -20.71 -13.19
N CYS A 191 11.68 -20.59 -14.31
CA CYS A 191 11.91 -19.28 -14.93
C CYS A 191 10.58 -18.63 -15.37
N PHE A 192 9.69 -19.39 -16.00
CA PHE A 192 8.35 -18.88 -16.35
C PHE A 192 7.52 -18.55 -15.11
N MET A 193 7.61 -19.32 -14.02
CA MET A 193 6.98 -18.98 -12.74
C MET A 193 7.48 -17.64 -12.20
N ALA A 194 8.79 -17.39 -12.28
CA ALA A 194 9.40 -16.14 -11.82
C ALA A 194 8.93 -14.94 -12.65
N TYR A 195 8.77 -15.10 -13.96
CA TYR A 195 8.26 -14.05 -14.85
C TYR A 195 6.83 -13.59 -14.56
N LEU A 196 6.04 -14.42 -13.89
CA LEU A 196 4.66 -14.06 -13.52
C LEU A 196 4.60 -13.08 -12.35
N TYR A 197 5.67 -12.92 -11.57
CA TYR A 197 5.67 -12.11 -10.37
C TYR A 197 5.17 -10.68 -10.65
N PRO A 198 4.19 -10.15 -9.89
CA PRO A 198 3.70 -10.61 -8.58
C PRO A 198 2.57 -11.65 -8.62
N LEU A 199 2.12 -12.06 -9.80
CA LEU A 199 1.15 -13.13 -9.92
C LEU A 199 1.79 -14.46 -9.50
N GLN A 200 0.99 -15.33 -8.89
CA GLN A 200 1.45 -16.62 -8.39
C GLN A 200 0.60 -17.74 -8.97
N TRP A 201 1.24 -18.77 -9.52
CA TRP A 201 0.56 -19.98 -9.99
C TRP A 201 0.01 -20.80 -8.83
N GLN A 202 -1.30 -21.07 -8.86
CA GLN A 202 -2.06 -21.67 -7.76
C GLN A 202 -2.47 -23.13 -8.00
N TYR A 203 -2.14 -23.66 -9.18
CA TYR A 203 -2.51 -25.02 -9.59
C TYR A 203 -1.36 -26.00 -9.39
N PRO A 204 -1.62 -27.32 -9.50
CA PRO A 204 -0.58 -28.33 -9.40
C PRO A 204 0.59 -28.02 -10.33
N PHE A 205 1.79 -28.09 -9.77
CA PHE A 205 3.05 -27.95 -10.47
C PHE A 205 3.88 -29.22 -10.22
N VAL A 206 4.14 -29.97 -11.30
CA VAL A 206 4.86 -31.24 -11.28
C VAL A 206 5.83 -31.23 -12.47
N PRO A 207 7.02 -30.62 -12.34
CA PRO A 207 7.92 -30.39 -13.47
C PRO A 207 8.45 -31.68 -14.10
N ILE A 208 8.38 -32.81 -13.39
CA ILE A 208 8.80 -34.12 -13.86
C ILE A 208 7.73 -35.15 -13.51
N LEU A 209 7.08 -35.71 -14.52
CA LEU A 209 6.24 -36.90 -14.44
C LEU A 209 7.06 -38.13 -14.84
N SER A 210 6.98 -39.19 -14.02
CA SER A 210 7.49 -40.52 -14.40
C SER A 210 6.53 -41.23 -15.34
N ASP A 211 7.00 -42.25 -16.04
CA ASP A 211 6.21 -43.05 -16.99
C ASP A 211 4.93 -43.64 -16.37
N GLN A 212 4.96 -43.99 -15.08
CA GLN A 212 3.80 -44.56 -14.35
C GLN A 212 2.75 -43.50 -13.94
N MET A 213 3.03 -42.23 -14.20
CA MET A 213 2.26 -41.06 -13.74
C MET A 213 1.68 -40.27 -14.92
N LEU A 214 1.81 -40.74 -16.16
CA LEU A 214 1.31 -40.03 -17.34
C LEU A 214 -0.21 -39.82 -17.29
N ASP A 215 -0.98 -40.73 -16.67
CA ASP A 215 -2.43 -40.58 -16.43
C ASP A 215 -2.82 -39.22 -15.80
N PHE A 216 -1.91 -38.58 -15.05
CA PHE A 216 -2.20 -37.30 -14.40
C PHE A 216 -2.44 -36.15 -15.38
N VAL A 217 -1.99 -36.25 -16.64
CA VAL A 217 -2.28 -35.26 -17.68
C VAL A 217 -3.78 -35.19 -18.04
N MET A 218 -4.55 -36.23 -17.69
CA MET A 218 -6.02 -36.23 -17.82
C MET A 218 -6.75 -35.38 -16.77
N ALA A 219 -6.02 -34.72 -15.86
CA ALA A 219 -6.65 -33.88 -14.85
C ALA A 219 -7.53 -32.79 -15.49
N PRO A 220 -8.78 -32.60 -15.01
CA PRO A 220 -9.73 -31.66 -15.61
C PRO A 220 -9.46 -30.20 -15.23
N THR A 221 -8.59 -29.97 -14.23
CA THR A 221 -8.18 -28.64 -13.78
C THR A 221 -6.89 -28.22 -14.47
N SER A 222 -6.60 -26.92 -14.51
CA SER A 222 -5.30 -26.40 -14.94
C SER A 222 -4.15 -27.02 -14.15
N PHE A 223 -3.00 -27.17 -14.79
CA PHE A 223 -1.78 -27.71 -14.20
C PHE A 223 -0.58 -27.30 -15.05
N LEU A 224 0.60 -27.38 -14.44
CA LEU A 224 1.87 -27.36 -15.15
C LEU A 224 2.60 -28.68 -14.87
N MET A 225 2.81 -29.46 -15.92
CA MET A 225 3.50 -30.75 -15.85
C MET A 225 4.68 -30.77 -16.83
N GLY A 226 5.66 -31.65 -16.59
CA GLY A 226 6.73 -31.89 -17.55
C GLY A 226 6.97 -33.38 -17.77
N CYS A 227 7.24 -33.75 -19.02
CA CYS A 227 7.44 -35.13 -19.46
C CYS A 227 8.71 -35.25 -20.31
N HIS A 228 9.29 -36.44 -20.36
CA HIS A 228 10.31 -36.73 -21.37
C HIS A 228 9.73 -36.62 -22.78
N LEU A 229 10.56 -36.19 -23.73
CA LEU A 229 10.16 -36.07 -25.13
C LEU A 229 9.64 -37.40 -25.72
N ASP A 230 10.12 -38.55 -25.23
CA ASP A 230 9.67 -39.88 -25.68
C ASP A 230 8.17 -40.12 -25.49
N HIS A 231 7.55 -39.44 -24.52
CA HIS A 231 6.11 -39.58 -24.24
C HIS A 231 5.24 -38.56 -24.99
N PHE A 232 5.81 -37.74 -25.87
CA PHE A 232 5.05 -36.71 -26.59
C PHE A 232 3.86 -37.29 -27.37
N GLU A 233 4.07 -38.39 -28.09
CA GLU A 233 3.04 -39.06 -28.89
C GLU A 233 1.94 -39.74 -28.05
N GLU A 234 2.28 -40.17 -26.85
CA GLU A 234 1.35 -40.77 -25.89
C GLU A 234 0.48 -39.68 -25.25
N VAL A 235 1.13 -38.67 -24.65
CA VAL A 235 0.45 -37.55 -23.98
C VAL A 235 -0.43 -36.74 -24.94
N SER A 236 -0.01 -36.55 -26.19
CA SER A 236 -0.80 -35.83 -27.20
C SER A 236 -2.13 -36.50 -27.56
N LYS A 237 -2.29 -37.80 -27.26
CA LYS A 237 -3.51 -38.60 -27.49
C LYS A 237 -4.34 -38.82 -26.23
N GLU A 238 -3.76 -38.55 -25.07
CA GLU A 238 -4.34 -38.91 -23.77
C GLU A 238 -5.46 -37.96 -23.32
N ALA A 239 -5.41 -36.68 -23.70
CA ALA A 239 -6.46 -35.71 -23.38
C ALA A 239 -6.54 -34.56 -24.39
N ASP A 240 -7.76 -34.10 -24.67
CA ASP A 240 -8.02 -32.95 -25.54
C ASP A 240 -7.74 -31.63 -24.82
N GLY A 241 -7.27 -30.62 -25.55
CA GLY A 241 -7.05 -29.26 -25.06
C GLY A 241 -5.85 -29.11 -24.12
N LEU A 242 -4.81 -29.92 -24.32
CA LEU A 242 -3.49 -29.74 -23.70
C LEU A 242 -2.63 -28.80 -24.54
N VAL A 243 -1.91 -27.89 -23.87
CA VAL A 243 -0.84 -27.09 -24.49
C VAL A 243 0.47 -27.85 -24.33
N LEU A 244 1.01 -28.34 -25.44
CA LEU A 244 2.22 -29.16 -25.51
C LEU A 244 3.39 -28.28 -25.96
N ILE A 245 4.36 -28.04 -25.07
CA ILE A 245 5.48 -27.15 -25.32
C ILE A 245 6.78 -27.94 -25.35
N ASN A 246 7.44 -27.98 -26.51
CA ASN A 246 8.73 -28.62 -26.67
C ASN A 246 9.84 -27.58 -26.45
N ILE A 247 10.61 -27.77 -25.38
CA ILE A 247 11.70 -26.86 -24.99
C ILE A 247 12.90 -27.01 -25.94
N ASP A 248 13.22 -28.23 -26.37
CA ASP A 248 14.39 -28.53 -27.20
C ASP A 248 14.28 -27.89 -28.60
N HIS A 249 13.06 -27.76 -29.12
CA HIS A 249 12.78 -27.16 -30.43
C HIS A 249 12.14 -25.76 -30.34
N GLY A 250 11.85 -25.27 -29.13
CA GLY A 250 11.21 -23.98 -28.92
C GLY A 250 9.81 -23.86 -29.53
N SER A 251 9.06 -24.97 -29.62
CA SER A 251 7.78 -25.05 -30.34
C SER A 251 6.59 -25.28 -29.40
N ILE A 252 5.40 -24.82 -29.81
CA ILE A 252 4.16 -24.91 -29.05
C ILE A 252 3.09 -25.54 -29.95
N THR A 253 2.42 -26.57 -29.47
CA THR A 253 1.39 -27.34 -30.18
C THR A 253 0.22 -27.69 -29.25
N TYR A 254 -0.89 -28.15 -29.82
CA TYR A 254 -2.07 -28.57 -29.06
C TYR A 254 -2.37 -30.05 -29.26
N SER A 255 -2.90 -30.71 -28.24
CA SER A 255 -3.54 -32.02 -28.45
C SER A 255 -4.80 -31.83 -29.31
N LYS A 256 -5.04 -32.77 -30.25
CA LYS A 256 -6.01 -32.63 -31.34
C LYS A 256 -7.43 -32.33 -30.82
N SER A 257 -7.97 -31.14 -31.13
CA SER A 257 -9.41 -30.88 -31.05
C SER A 257 -10.06 -31.01 -32.42
N THR A 258 -11.23 -31.64 -32.49
CA THR A 258 -12.07 -31.84 -33.70
C THR A 258 -12.62 -30.55 -34.34
N ASN A 259 -12.22 -29.37 -33.84
CA ASN A 259 -12.55 -28.06 -34.41
C ASN A 259 -11.25 -27.32 -34.75
N ASP A 260 -11.04 -27.00 -36.02
CA ASP A 260 -9.96 -26.13 -36.49
C ASP A 260 -10.16 -24.70 -35.93
N ASN A 261 -9.04 -24.09 -35.51
CA ASN A 261 -8.85 -22.76 -34.91
C ASN A 261 -8.99 -22.63 -33.38
N VAL A 262 -8.10 -23.32 -32.64
CA VAL A 262 -7.70 -22.87 -31.28
C VAL A 262 -6.25 -22.39 -31.37
N ASP A 263 -6.04 -21.15 -31.83
CA ASP A 263 -4.75 -20.48 -31.66
C ASP A 263 -4.67 -19.92 -30.24
N ILE A 264 -3.52 -20.06 -29.58
CA ILE A 264 -3.23 -19.30 -28.36
C ILE A 264 -3.35 -17.83 -28.75
N PRO A 265 -4.24 -17.03 -28.11
CA PRO A 265 -4.29 -15.62 -28.42
C PRO A 265 -2.91 -15.02 -28.19
N ASP A 266 -2.35 -14.36 -29.21
CA ASP A 266 -1.09 -13.64 -29.03
C ASP A 266 -1.24 -12.67 -27.86
N VAL A 267 -0.16 -12.48 -27.10
CA VAL A 267 -0.17 -11.48 -26.02
C VAL A 267 -0.56 -10.14 -26.63
N PRO A 268 -1.62 -9.47 -26.14
CA PRO A 268 -2.00 -8.16 -26.64
C PRO A 268 -0.77 -7.24 -26.71
N LEU A 269 -0.58 -6.53 -27.82
CA LEU A 269 0.60 -5.67 -28.01
C LEU A 269 0.76 -4.69 -26.84
N LEU A 270 -0.37 -4.20 -26.32
CA LEU A 270 -0.40 -3.39 -25.11
C LEU A 270 0.06 -4.23 -23.92
N ALA A 271 -0.49 -5.41 -23.63
CA ALA A 271 -0.04 -6.25 -22.50
C ALA A 271 1.46 -6.58 -22.58
N ALA A 272 2.01 -6.90 -23.75
CA ALA A 272 3.45 -7.14 -23.94
C ALA A 272 4.31 -5.89 -23.67
N GLN A 273 3.76 -4.70 -23.92
CA GLN A 273 4.43 -3.40 -23.66
C GLN A 273 4.11 -2.83 -22.27
N THR A 274 3.04 -3.29 -21.61
CA THR A 274 2.34 -2.55 -20.54
C THR A 274 1.77 -3.41 -19.43
N PHE A 275 2.11 -4.70 -19.30
CA PHE A 275 1.67 -5.56 -18.17
C PHE A 275 1.99 -4.92 -16.80
N ILE A 276 2.92 -3.95 -16.76
CA ILE A 276 3.31 -3.13 -15.61
C ILE A 276 2.53 -1.79 -15.49
N GLN A 277 1.72 -1.35 -16.46
CA GLN A 277 1.10 -0.01 -16.50
C GLN A 277 -0.04 0.25 -15.50
N ARG A 278 -0.11 -0.45 -14.37
CA ARG A 278 -0.75 0.08 -13.13
C ARG A 278 -2.24 0.42 -13.20
N ASP A 279 -2.92 0.09 -14.30
CA ASP A 279 -4.30 0.52 -14.55
C ASP A 279 -5.33 -0.30 -13.76
N VAL A 280 -4.98 -1.47 -13.21
CA VAL A 280 -5.90 -2.25 -12.36
C VAL A 280 -6.33 -1.41 -11.15
N LYS A 281 -5.42 -0.63 -10.56
CA LYS A 281 -5.71 0.31 -9.45
C LYS A 281 -6.82 1.30 -9.79
N ASN A 282 -6.90 1.73 -11.05
CA ASN A 282 -7.91 2.66 -11.55
C ASN A 282 -9.31 2.04 -11.69
N HIS A 283 -9.47 0.75 -11.40
CA HIS A 283 -10.75 0.04 -11.46
C HIS A 283 -11.09 -0.63 -10.11
N LEU A 284 -10.31 -0.35 -9.06
CA LEU A 284 -10.53 -0.85 -7.71
C LEU A 284 -11.27 0.17 -6.83
N ASN A 285 -12.17 -0.37 -6.03
CA ASN A 285 -12.82 0.30 -4.92
C ASN A 285 -12.44 -0.41 -3.61
N TYR A 286 -11.46 0.15 -2.90
CA TYR A 286 -10.90 -0.43 -1.68
C TYR A 286 -11.93 -0.62 -0.57
N GLU A 287 -12.85 0.35 -0.43
CA GLU A 287 -13.80 0.40 0.67
C GLU A 287 -14.87 -0.68 0.56
N HIS A 288 -15.40 -0.87 -0.65
CA HIS A 288 -16.40 -1.90 -0.91
C HIS A 288 -15.82 -3.23 -1.41
N ARG A 289 -14.48 -3.32 -1.52
CA ARG A 289 -13.75 -4.47 -2.08
C ARG A 289 -14.23 -4.86 -3.49
N VAL A 290 -14.52 -3.86 -4.32
CA VAL A 290 -15.07 -4.04 -5.66
C VAL A 290 -14.01 -3.84 -6.75
N PHE A 291 -14.02 -4.70 -7.77
CA PHE A 291 -13.32 -4.51 -9.03
C PHE A 291 -14.34 -4.32 -10.17
N ASN A 292 -14.21 -3.23 -10.94
CA ASN A 292 -15.09 -2.95 -12.08
C ASN A 292 -14.53 -3.61 -13.36
N SER A 293 -14.85 -4.89 -13.54
CA SER A 293 -14.37 -5.68 -14.68
C SER A 293 -14.88 -5.17 -16.04
N GLU A 294 -16.13 -4.69 -16.09
CA GLU A 294 -16.71 -4.18 -17.34
C GLU A 294 -16.01 -2.89 -17.79
N GLU A 295 -15.73 -1.97 -16.88
CA GLU A 295 -14.98 -0.75 -17.17
C GLU A 295 -13.55 -1.07 -17.56
N PHE A 296 -12.89 -1.97 -16.82
CA PHE A 296 -11.56 -2.45 -17.18
C PHE A 296 -11.52 -2.97 -18.62
N LEU A 297 -12.49 -3.79 -19.05
CA LEU A 297 -12.56 -4.31 -20.41
C LEU A 297 -12.84 -3.20 -21.44
N LYS A 298 -13.71 -2.23 -21.15
CA LYS A 298 -14.01 -1.10 -22.06
C LYS A 298 -12.77 -0.25 -22.37
N THR A 299 -11.83 -0.13 -21.43
CA THR A 299 -10.56 0.59 -21.67
C THR A 299 -9.58 -0.15 -22.59
N ARG A 300 -9.85 -1.42 -22.94
CA ARG A 300 -9.00 -2.24 -23.81
C ARG A 300 -9.53 -2.26 -25.24
N ALA A 301 -8.63 -2.48 -26.19
CA ALA A 301 -8.99 -2.63 -27.60
C ALA A 301 -9.94 -3.82 -27.78
N ALA A 302 -10.95 -3.69 -28.65
CA ALA A 302 -11.97 -4.72 -28.86
C ALA A 302 -11.37 -6.09 -29.25
N GLY A 303 -10.26 -6.10 -29.98
CA GLY A 303 -9.53 -7.34 -30.34
C GLY A 303 -8.92 -8.08 -29.15
N ASP A 304 -8.65 -7.39 -28.03
CA ASP A 304 -7.99 -7.97 -26.86
C ASP A 304 -9.00 -8.45 -25.79
N HIS A 305 -10.29 -8.15 -25.97
CA HIS A 305 -11.33 -8.41 -24.96
C HIS A 305 -11.44 -9.89 -24.60
N GLN A 306 -11.23 -10.79 -25.56
CA GLN A 306 -11.28 -12.23 -25.32
C GLN A 306 -10.18 -12.68 -24.34
N PHE A 307 -8.94 -12.21 -24.55
CA PHE A 307 -7.82 -12.51 -23.65
C PHE A 307 -8.09 -11.99 -22.24
N TYR A 308 -8.46 -10.71 -22.10
CA TYR A 308 -8.70 -10.15 -20.78
C TYR A 308 -9.88 -10.80 -20.07
N LYS A 309 -10.97 -11.17 -20.77
CA LYS A 309 -12.07 -11.92 -20.16
C LYS A 309 -11.60 -13.24 -19.55
N GLN A 310 -10.75 -13.98 -20.26
CA GLN A 310 -10.16 -15.21 -19.74
C GLN A 310 -9.29 -14.93 -18.50
N VAL A 311 -8.40 -13.94 -18.56
CA VAL A 311 -7.54 -13.56 -17.43
C VAL A 311 -8.37 -13.15 -16.20
N LEU A 312 -9.46 -12.40 -16.38
CA LEU A 312 -10.30 -11.94 -15.28
C LEU A 312 -11.00 -13.07 -14.51
N ASP A 313 -11.24 -14.21 -15.17
CA ASP A 313 -11.84 -15.40 -14.57
C ASP A 313 -10.81 -16.32 -13.88
N THR A 314 -9.52 -15.99 -13.98
CA THR A 314 -8.43 -16.79 -13.39
C THR A 314 -8.33 -16.63 -11.88
N TYR A 315 -7.97 -17.71 -11.20
CA TYR A 315 -7.76 -17.68 -9.75
C TYR A 315 -6.51 -16.87 -9.37
N MET A 316 -5.48 -16.88 -10.21
CA MET A 316 -4.27 -16.08 -10.11
C MET A 316 -4.58 -14.58 -10.08
N PHE A 317 -5.41 -14.08 -11.01
CA PHE A 317 -5.79 -12.67 -11.02
C PHE A 317 -6.68 -12.31 -9.84
N HIS A 318 -7.59 -13.20 -9.43
CA HIS A 318 -8.39 -12.99 -8.21
C HIS A 318 -7.53 -12.88 -6.94
N SER A 319 -6.51 -13.73 -6.79
CA SER A 319 -5.55 -13.65 -5.68
C SER A 319 -4.76 -12.33 -5.70
N PHE A 320 -4.35 -11.88 -6.89
CA PHE A 320 -3.72 -10.58 -7.07
C PHE A 320 -4.65 -9.42 -6.68
N LEU A 321 -5.88 -9.38 -7.17
CA LEU A 321 -6.87 -8.35 -6.81
C LEU A 321 -7.10 -8.32 -5.29
N LYS A 322 -7.20 -9.50 -4.66
CA LYS A 322 -7.34 -9.63 -3.21
C LYS A 322 -6.15 -9.00 -2.47
N ALA A 323 -4.92 -9.28 -2.90
CA ALA A 323 -3.72 -8.68 -2.32
C ALA A 323 -3.72 -7.15 -2.50
N ARG A 324 -4.14 -6.62 -3.65
CA ARG A 324 -4.27 -5.18 -3.90
C ARG A 324 -5.35 -4.53 -3.04
N LEU A 325 -6.54 -5.13 -2.92
CA LEU A 325 -7.63 -4.62 -2.08
C LEU A 325 -7.29 -4.63 -0.58
N ASN A 326 -6.50 -5.61 -0.14
CA ASN A 326 -5.93 -5.66 1.21
C ASN A 326 -4.76 -4.67 1.42
N ARG A 327 -4.41 -3.87 0.40
CA ARG A 327 -3.27 -2.94 0.42
C ARG A 327 -1.96 -3.61 0.86
N ARG A 328 -1.75 -4.87 0.44
CA ARG A 328 -0.53 -5.62 0.76
C ARG A 328 0.67 -4.89 0.17
N MET A 329 1.60 -4.50 1.05
CA MET A 329 2.89 -3.89 0.73
C MET A 329 3.90 -4.97 0.34
N ASP A 330 3.73 -5.56 -0.84
CA ASP A 330 4.68 -6.50 -1.45
C ASP A 330 5.62 -5.79 -2.44
N ALA A 331 6.54 -6.54 -3.07
CA ALA A 331 7.48 -5.92 -4.00
C ALA A 331 6.80 -5.30 -5.23
N PHE A 332 5.58 -5.72 -5.61
CA PHE A 332 4.82 -4.97 -6.61
C PHE A 332 4.31 -3.63 -6.08
N ALA A 333 3.81 -3.56 -4.84
CA ALA A 333 3.39 -2.29 -4.26
C ALA A 333 4.59 -1.32 -4.14
N GLN A 334 5.76 -1.84 -3.75
CA GLN A 334 7.00 -1.06 -3.70
C GLN A 334 7.44 -0.61 -5.10
N MET A 335 7.46 -1.53 -6.07
CA MET A 335 7.74 -1.20 -7.47
C MET A 335 6.76 -0.15 -7.99
N ASP A 336 5.45 -0.30 -7.75
CA ASP A 336 4.42 0.65 -8.15
C ASP A 336 4.70 2.05 -7.56
N LEU A 337 5.09 2.13 -6.28
CA LEU A 337 5.44 3.38 -5.61
C LEU A 337 6.71 4.05 -6.15
N ASP A 338 7.77 3.28 -6.35
CA ASP A 338 9.07 3.77 -6.83
C ASP A 338 8.98 4.33 -8.26
N THR A 339 7.94 3.92 -8.97
CA THR A 339 7.83 4.06 -10.40
C THR A 339 6.64 4.99 -10.77
N GLN A 340 5.81 5.39 -9.78
CA GLN A 340 4.72 6.38 -9.86
C GLN A 340 5.23 7.81 -10.12
N SER A 341 4.53 8.55 -10.99
CA SER A 341 4.77 9.98 -11.20
C SER A 341 4.17 10.85 -10.08
N GLU A 342 4.61 12.10 -9.90
CA GLU A 342 3.99 13.02 -8.94
C GLU A 342 2.47 13.23 -9.20
N GLU A 343 2.02 13.16 -10.46
CA GLU A 343 0.59 13.25 -10.80
C GLU A 343 -0.22 12.00 -10.40
N ASP A 344 0.35 10.79 -10.43
CA ASP A 344 -0.32 9.58 -9.97
C ASP A 344 -0.58 9.62 -8.45
N ARG A 345 0.31 10.31 -7.71
CA ARG A 345 0.15 10.58 -6.27
C ARG A 345 -1.00 11.59 -6.01
N ILE A 346 -1.14 12.59 -6.88
CA ILE A 346 -2.21 13.60 -6.81
C ILE A 346 -3.56 13.00 -7.21
N ASN A 347 -3.64 12.22 -8.30
CA ASN A 347 -4.88 11.62 -8.80
C ASN A 347 -5.50 10.59 -7.84
N GLY A 348 -4.71 9.99 -6.94
CA GLY A 348 -5.22 9.14 -5.85
C GLY A 348 -6.16 9.85 -4.87
N THR A 349 -6.15 11.20 -4.83
CA THR A 349 -6.97 12.03 -3.94
C THR A 349 -8.20 12.64 -4.59
N LEU A 350 -8.28 12.63 -5.93
CA LEU A 350 -9.43 13.19 -6.63
C LEU A 350 -10.62 12.23 -6.50
N VAL A 351 -11.69 12.73 -5.87
CA VAL A 351 -13.01 12.13 -5.95
C VAL A 351 -13.35 12.02 -7.44
N SER A 352 -13.69 10.82 -7.88
CA SER A 352 -14.27 10.49 -9.20
C SER A 352 -15.02 11.70 -9.83
N PRO A 353 -14.80 12.01 -11.12
CA PRO A 353 -14.39 11.09 -12.19
C PRO A 353 -12.91 11.17 -12.57
N ARG A 354 -12.32 10.00 -12.85
CA ARG A 354 -10.92 9.81 -13.27
C ARG A 354 -10.79 10.16 -14.74
N ARG A 355 -10.15 11.29 -15.08
CA ARG A 355 -9.97 11.73 -16.49
C ARG A 355 -8.51 12.06 -16.78
N PRO A 356 -7.99 11.70 -17.96
CA PRO A 356 -6.60 11.96 -18.32
C PRO A 356 -6.34 13.47 -18.46
N THR A 357 -5.30 13.94 -17.79
CA THR A 357 -4.79 15.32 -17.87
C THR A 357 -4.25 15.63 -19.26
N VAL A 358 -4.16 16.91 -19.62
CA VAL A 358 -3.57 17.36 -20.88
C VAL A 358 -2.13 16.85 -21.03
N GLU A 359 -1.38 16.77 -19.93
CA GLU A 359 -0.02 16.19 -19.90
C GLU A 359 -0.02 14.68 -20.20
N LYS A 360 -1.02 13.92 -19.70
CA LYS A 360 -1.22 12.49 -20.04
C LYS A 360 -1.67 12.27 -21.49
N ILE A 361 -2.49 13.17 -22.04
CA ILE A 361 -2.89 13.13 -23.46
C ILE A 361 -1.68 13.45 -24.35
N ALA A 362 -0.82 14.38 -23.93
CA ALA A 362 0.41 14.74 -24.65
C ALA A 362 1.45 13.60 -24.62
N SER A 363 1.63 12.92 -23.49
CA SER A 363 2.57 11.79 -23.34
C SER A 363 2.10 10.50 -24.01
N ARG A 364 0.78 10.33 -24.18
CA ARG A 364 0.18 9.23 -24.96
C ARG A 364 0.32 9.39 -26.48
N LYS A 365 0.84 10.52 -26.98
CA LYS A 365 1.07 10.65 -28.43
C LYS A 365 2.18 9.69 -28.86
N PRO A 366 1.97 8.93 -29.94
CA PRO A 366 3.01 8.09 -30.51
C PRO A 366 4.20 8.98 -30.88
N SER A 367 5.38 8.76 -30.30
CA SER A 367 6.60 9.40 -30.75
C SER A 367 6.79 9.07 -32.25
N HIS A 368 7.37 10.00 -33.03
CA HIS A 368 7.62 9.79 -34.47
C HIS A 368 8.44 8.53 -34.81
N LEU A 369 9.04 7.88 -33.80
CA LEU A 369 9.67 6.55 -33.87
C LEU A 369 8.66 5.38 -34.06
N GLN A 370 7.38 5.58 -33.74
CA GLN A 370 6.34 4.53 -33.84
C GLN A 370 5.80 4.32 -35.27
N VAL A 371 5.95 5.31 -36.17
CA VAL A 371 5.57 5.15 -37.59
C VAL A 371 6.67 4.42 -38.38
N THR A 372 7.94 4.59 -38.00
CA THR A 372 9.08 3.92 -38.64
C THR A 372 9.15 2.42 -38.31
N HIS A 373 8.75 2.00 -37.11
CA HIS A 373 8.71 0.57 -36.75
C HIS A 373 7.54 -0.20 -37.39
N ARG A 374 6.43 0.47 -37.75
CA ARG A 374 5.34 -0.17 -38.52
C ARG A 374 5.74 -0.52 -39.96
N ARG A 375 6.72 0.17 -40.56
CA ARG A 375 7.22 -0.17 -41.92
C ARG A 375 8.25 -1.29 -41.93
N MET A 376 9.07 -1.44 -40.89
CA MET A 376 10.09 -2.49 -40.84
C MET A 376 9.50 -3.90 -40.64
N VAL A 377 8.31 -4.03 -40.04
CA VAL A 377 7.67 -5.35 -39.81
C VAL A 377 6.83 -5.82 -41.01
N VAL A 378 6.50 -4.94 -41.97
CA VAL A 378 5.61 -5.25 -43.10
C VAL A 378 6.35 -5.38 -44.44
N SER A 379 7.69 -5.31 -44.46
CA SER A 379 8.47 -5.55 -45.68
C SER A 379 9.79 -6.26 -45.42
N MET A 380 9.74 -7.59 -45.30
CA MET A 380 10.86 -8.44 -45.68
C MET A 380 10.34 -9.74 -46.35
N PRO A 381 10.39 -9.85 -47.69
CA PRO A 381 10.36 -11.12 -48.37
C PRO A 381 11.79 -11.66 -48.50
N ASN A 382 11.99 -12.93 -48.12
CA ASN A 382 13.11 -13.82 -48.48
C ASN A 382 14.54 -13.25 -48.36
N LEU A 383 15.22 -13.58 -47.26
CA LEU A 383 16.68 -13.60 -47.17
C LEU A 383 17.16 -15.06 -47.04
N GLN A 384 17.12 -15.77 -48.15
CA GLN A 384 18.15 -16.76 -48.43
C GLN A 384 19.36 -15.94 -48.92
N ASP A 385 20.57 -16.32 -48.50
CA ASP A 385 21.86 -15.69 -48.85
C ASP A 385 22.32 -14.51 -47.96
N ILE A 386 22.62 -14.83 -46.69
CA ILE A 386 23.75 -14.20 -46.00
C ILE A 386 24.66 -15.34 -45.52
N ALA A 387 25.83 -15.47 -46.15
CA ALA A 387 26.85 -16.42 -45.77
C ALA A 387 27.36 -16.13 -44.34
N MET A 388 27.31 -17.14 -43.48
CA MET A 388 27.92 -17.12 -42.14
C MET A 388 29.45 -17.12 -42.28
N PRO A 389 30.21 -16.24 -41.60
CA PRO A 389 31.63 -16.47 -41.36
C PRO A 389 31.78 -17.57 -40.31
N GLU A 390 32.62 -18.57 -40.60
CA GLU A 390 32.94 -19.69 -39.71
C GLU A 390 33.40 -19.21 -38.33
N LEU A 391 32.73 -19.66 -37.27
CA LEU A 391 33.16 -19.51 -35.88
C LEU A 391 34.04 -20.71 -35.49
N ALA A 392 35.32 -20.44 -35.23
CA ALA A 392 36.22 -21.39 -34.57
C ALA A 392 35.79 -21.64 -33.11
N PRO A 393 35.99 -22.86 -32.57
CA PRO A 393 35.52 -23.20 -31.23
C PRO A 393 36.42 -22.54 -30.19
N ARG A 394 35.84 -21.80 -29.25
CA ARG A 394 36.56 -21.34 -28.05
C ARG A 394 35.94 -21.89 -26.79
N ASN A 395 36.78 -22.70 -26.16
CA ASN A 395 36.61 -23.40 -24.91
C ASN A 395 36.32 -22.46 -23.73
N SER A 396 35.64 -23.05 -22.76
CA SER A 396 35.37 -22.62 -21.40
C SER A 396 36.58 -22.01 -20.67
N SER A 397 36.37 -20.85 -20.07
CA SER A 397 37.13 -20.38 -18.90
C SER A 397 36.45 -19.14 -18.29
N LEU A 398 35.83 -19.36 -17.13
CA LEU A 398 35.41 -18.35 -16.16
C LEU A 398 36.57 -17.42 -15.77
N ARG A 399 36.49 -16.13 -16.13
CA ARG A 399 37.15 -15.03 -15.40
C ARG A 399 36.30 -13.76 -15.46
N LEU A 400 36.03 -13.19 -14.29
CA LEU A 400 35.55 -11.81 -14.13
C LEU A 400 36.55 -10.85 -14.77
N THR A 401 36.07 -9.94 -15.61
CA THR A 401 36.75 -8.69 -15.95
C THR A 401 35.74 -7.58 -16.26
N ASP A 402 35.81 -6.54 -15.44
CA ASP A 402 35.49 -5.10 -15.62
C ASP A 402 34.59 -4.65 -16.78
N THR A 403 33.48 -4.00 -16.39
CA THR A 403 32.60 -3.21 -17.26
C THR A 403 33.07 -1.77 -17.35
N ALA A 404 33.74 -1.42 -18.45
CA ALA A 404 33.87 -0.04 -18.89
C ALA A 404 33.64 0.03 -20.41
N GLY A 405 32.54 0.67 -20.82
CA GLY A 405 32.33 1.14 -22.18
C GLY A 405 31.13 0.55 -22.92
N CYS A 406 29.92 1.06 -22.63
CA CYS A 406 28.90 1.25 -23.65
C CYS A 406 27.84 2.24 -23.14
N ALA A 407 27.92 3.49 -23.60
CA ALA A 407 26.96 4.55 -23.29
C ALA A 407 25.97 4.67 -24.45
N GLY A 408 24.68 4.42 -24.17
CA GLY A 408 23.60 4.69 -25.12
C GLY A 408 22.27 4.07 -24.71
N SER A 409 21.34 4.93 -24.27
CA SER A 409 19.88 4.72 -24.13
C SER A 409 19.36 3.92 -22.93
N SER A 410 18.35 4.50 -22.26
CA SER A 410 17.60 4.03 -21.08
C SER A 410 18.31 4.15 -19.72
N ALA A 411 17.90 5.16 -18.94
CA ALA A 411 18.29 5.33 -17.53
C ALA A 411 17.70 4.20 -16.68
N VAL A 412 18.37 3.05 -16.65
CA VAL A 412 18.22 2.07 -15.58
C VAL A 412 18.93 2.65 -14.35
N LEU A 413 18.16 2.84 -13.28
CA LEU A 413 18.61 3.36 -12.00
C LEU A 413 19.79 2.52 -11.47
N ASN A 414 21.02 3.05 -11.56
CA ASN A 414 22.15 2.57 -10.78
C ASN A 414 21.95 3.00 -9.31
N VAL A 415 21.12 2.28 -8.57
CA VAL A 415 21.20 2.27 -7.11
C VAL A 415 22.33 1.31 -6.77
N THR A 416 23.50 1.82 -6.37
CA THR A 416 24.55 0.96 -5.79
C THR A 416 23.98 0.37 -4.49
N PRO A 417 23.72 -0.95 -4.39
CA PRO A 417 23.22 -1.53 -3.16
C PRO A 417 24.30 -1.42 -2.09
N LYS A 418 23.95 -1.03 -0.85
CA LYS A 418 24.85 -1.21 0.30
C LYS A 418 25.25 -2.69 0.34
N SER A 419 26.55 -2.99 0.43
CA SER A 419 27.05 -4.36 0.43
C SER A 419 26.38 -5.17 1.55
N PRO A 420 25.84 -6.36 1.26
CA PRO A 420 25.13 -7.14 2.25
C PRO A 420 26.08 -7.58 3.38
N TYR A 421 25.55 -7.60 4.61
CA TYR A 421 26.28 -8.08 5.77
C TYR A 421 26.38 -9.60 5.72
N THR A 422 27.54 -10.13 6.08
CA THR A 422 27.77 -11.58 6.10
C THR A 422 28.09 -12.04 7.51
N PHE A 423 27.30 -12.98 8.04
CA PHE A 423 27.59 -13.65 9.30
C PHE A 423 28.16 -15.05 9.05
N LYS A 424 29.33 -15.32 9.63
CA LYS A 424 29.99 -16.62 9.53
C LYS A 424 29.41 -17.56 10.59
N ILE A 425 28.81 -18.65 10.12
CA ILE A 425 28.27 -19.71 10.96
C ILE A 425 29.46 -20.44 11.65
N PRO A 426 29.34 -20.84 12.93
CA PRO A 426 30.35 -21.68 13.58
C PRO A 426 30.66 -22.95 12.80
N GLU A 427 31.87 -23.49 12.94
CA GLU A 427 32.20 -24.78 12.34
C GLU A 427 31.38 -25.89 12.98
N ILE A 428 30.75 -26.71 12.15
CA ILE A 428 30.02 -27.90 12.60
C ILE A 428 31.03 -29.06 12.68
N HIS A 429 31.28 -29.53 13.89
CA HIS A 429 32.16 -30.67 14.15
C HIS A 429 31.39 -32.00 14.06
N PHE A 430 32.00 -33.01 13.43
CA PHE A 430 31.46 -34.37 13.32
C PHE A 430 32.15 -35.32 14.31
N PRO A 431 31.48 -36.39 14.79
CA PRO A 431 30.13 -36.85 14.41
C PRO A 431 28.99 -36.02 15.03
N LEU A 432 27.81 -36.00 14.37
CA LEU A 432 26.59 -35.30 14.84
C LEU A 432 25.90 -36.06 15.98
N VAL A 433 26.58 -36.15 17.12
CA VAL A 433 25.99 -36.63 18.37
C VAL A 433 25.27 -35.48 19.06
N SER A 434 24.21 -35.78 19.82
CA SER A 434 23.40 -34.77 20.54
C SER A 434 24.25 -33.72 21.27
N GLU A 435 25.31 -34.15 21.95
CA GLU A 435 26.25 -33.28 22.67
C GLU A 435 26.97 -32.27 21.75
N CYS A 436 27.46 -32.72 20.60
CA CYS A 436 28.11 -31.87 19.61
C CYS A 436 27.12 -30.87 18.98
N VAL A 437 25.87 -31.29 18.74
CA VAL A 437 24.82 -30.43 18.19
C VAL A 437 24.43 -29.35 19.20
N GLN A 438 24.28 -29.71 20.47
CA GLN A 438 24.00 -28.75 21.54
C GLN A 438 25.17 -27.75 21.73
N ALA A 439 26.41 -28.23 21.69
CA ALA A 439 27.60 -27.38 21.73
C ALA A 439 27.65 -26.41 20.54
N TYR A 440 27.37 -26.89 19.32
CA TYR A 440 27.28 -26.05 18.13
C TYR A 440 26.25 -24.92 18.29
N TYR A 441 25.04 -25.22 18.77
CA TYR A 441 24.04 -24.18 19.01
C TYR A 441 24.47 -23.21 20.11
N ALA A 442 25.14 -23.66 21.17
CA ALA A 442 25.65 -22.80 22.23
C ALA A 442 26.74 -21.85 21.72
N ASP A 443 27.65 -22.35 20.87
CA ASP A 443 28.66 -21.56 20.19
C ASP A 443 28.02 -20.54 19.24
N PHE A 444 26.97 -20.95 18.52
CA PHE A 444 26.19 -20.08 17.64
C PHE A 444 25.56 -18.92 18.43
N VAL A 445 24.86 -19.20 19.54
CA VAL A 445 24.29 -18.18 20.43
C VAL A 445 25.37 -17.24 20.97
N THR A 446 26.55 -17.78 21.32
CA THR A 446 27.68 -16.99 21.83
C THR A 446 28.23 -16.06 20.75
N LEU A 447 28.41 -16.54 19.52
CA LEU A 447 28.88 -15.72 18.40
C LEU A 447 27.86 -14.65 18.00
N LEU A 448 26.56 -14.98 17.97
CA LEU A 448 25.49 -14.02 17.72
C LEU A 448 25.46 -12.95 18.81
N SER A 449 25.56 -13.34 20.08
CA SER A 449 25.53 -12.38 21.19
C SER A 449 26.74 -11.45 21.15
N LYS A 450 27.95 -11.97 20.87
CA LYS A 450 29.13 -11.13 20.63
C LYS A 450 28.91 -10.16 19.46
N ALA A 451 28.36 -10.64 18.34
CA ALA A 451 28.08 -9.78 17.18
C ALA A 451 27.06 -8.66 17.52
N MET A 452 26.09 -8.95 18.39
CA MET A 452 25.14 -7.97 18.91
C MET A 452 25.80 -6.94 19.83
N ASP A 453 26.75 -7.35 20.67
CA ASP A 453 27.48 -6.44 21.56
C ASP A 453 28.41 -5.47 20.81
N PHE A 454 28.94 -5.90 19.66
CA PHE A 454 29.82 -5.07 18.81
C PHE A 454 29.07 -4.21 17.79
N LEU A 455 27.74 -4.31 17.72
CA LEU A 455 26.93 -3.50 16.80
C LEU A 455 26.83 -2.06 17.27
N ALA A 456 27.04 -1.11 16.35
CA ALA A 456 26.69 0.28 16.58
C ALA A 456 25.17 0.41 16.85
N PRO A 457 24.74 1.28 17.79
CA PRO A 457 23.33 1.47 18.13
C PRO A 457 22.42 1.75 16.92
N ASP A 458 22.97 2.40 15.90
CA ASP A 458 22.25 2.85 14.71
C ASP A 458 21.87 1.70 13.75
N ASN A 459 22.46 0.50 13.91
CA ASN A 459 22.21 -0.67 13.06
C ASN A 459 21.03 -1.54 13.53
N SER A 460 19.93 -0.91 13.94
CA SER A 460 18.72 -1.59 14.43
C SER A 460 18.16 -2.64 13.47
N LEU A 461 18.30 -2.41 12.15
CA LEU A 461 17.83 -3.35 11.14
C LEU A 461 18.57 -4.68 11.25
N LEU A 462 19.91 -4.65 11.34
CA LEU A 462 20.75 -5.84 11.46
C LEU A 462 20.58 -6.52 12.83
N LEU A 463 20.44 -5.72 13.89
CA LEU A 463 20.13 -6.20 15.24
C LEU A 463 18.84 -7.04 15.28
N ALA A 464 17.77 -6.60 14.61
CA ALA A 464 16.53 -7.37 14.49
C ALA A 464 16.76 -8.75 13.84
N ARG A 465 17.65 -8.84 12.84
CA ARG A 465 17.96 -10.12 12.18
C ARG A 465 18.75 -11.06 13.10
N TYR A 466 19.62 -10.52 13.95
CA TYR A 466 20.28 -11.32 14.98
C TYR A 466 19.32 -11.78 16.07
N PHE A 467 18.36 -10.96 16.52
CA PHE A 467 17.30 -11.42 17.42
C PHE A 467 16.48 -12.56 16.80
N TYR A 468 16.10 -12.44 15.52
CA TYR A 468 15.41 -13.51 14.80
C TYR A 468 16.22 -14.81 14.78
N LEU A 469 17.49 -14.74 14.36
CA LEU A 469 18.35 -15.92 14.28
C LEU A 469 18.62 -16.54 15.64
N ARG A 470 18.93 -15.73 16.66
CA ARG A 470 19.18 -16.23 18.02
C ARG A 470 17.93 -16.84 18.63
N GLY A 471 16.76 -16.23 18.40
CA GLY A 471 15.46 -16.80 18.80
C GLY A 471 15.20 -18.16 18.17
N LEU A 472 15.48 -18.33 16.87
CA LEU A 472 15.40 -19.64 16.21
C LEU A 472 16.37 -20.66 16.81
N VAL A 473 17.62 -20.27 17.05
CA VAL A 473 18.62 -21.17 17.64
C VAL A 473 18.21 -21.59 19.07
N HIS A 474 17.68 -20.68 19.87
CA HIS A 474 17.12 -20.98 21.19
C HIS A 474 15.94 -21.98 21.11
N LEU A 475 15.06 -21.85 20.11
CA LEU A 475 14.00 -22.85 19.88
C LEU A 475 14.58 -24.23 19.55
N MET A 476 15.63 -24.30 18.72
CA MET A 476 16.30 -25.57 18.39
C MET A 476 16.97 -26.22 19.61
N GLN A 477 17.38 -25.42 20.61
CA GLN A 477 17.87 -25.90 21.90
C GLN A 477 16.75 -26.28 22.90
N GLY A 478 15.48 -26.04 22.57
CA GLY A 478 14.35 -26.20 23.50
C GLY A 478 14.23 -25.10 24.55
N GLN A 479 14.95 -23.98 24.42
CA GLN A 479 14.90 -22.86 25.34
C GLN A 479 13.76 -21.88 24.98
N LEU A 480 12.52 -22.29 25.25
CA LEU A 480 11.32 -21.55 24.82
C LEU A 480 11.25 -20.12 25.39
N LEU A 481 11.61 -19.92 26.66
CA LEU A 481 11.57 -18.61 27.31
C LEU A 481 12.61 -17.63 26.69
N SER A 482 13.84 -18.09 26.47
CA SER A 482 14.90 -17.30 25.82
C SER A 482 14.50 -16.91 24.39
N ALA A 483 13.89 -17.85 23.66
CA ALA A 483 13.37 -17.59 22.33
C ALA A 483 12.26 -16.52 22.34
N LEU A 484 11.30 -16.59 23.28
CA LEU A 484 10.24 -15.60 23.42
C LEU A 484 10.78 -14.20 23.74
N LEU A 485 11.83 -14.09 24.56
CA LEU A 485 12.50 -12.81 24.83
C LEU A 485 13.13 -12.23 23.56
N ASP A 486 13.82 -13.05 22.76
CA ASP A 486 14.37 -12.60 21.48
C ASP A 486 13.27 -12.19 20.49
N PHE A 487 12.17 -12.94 20.41
CA PHE A 487 11.03 -12.57 19.56
C PHE A 487 10.32 -11.30 20.05
N GLN A 488 10.28 -11.05 21.37
CA GLN A 488 9.76 -9.79 21.90
C GLN A 488 10.65 -8.60 21.52
N ASN A 489 11.98 -8.76 21.59
CA ASN A 489 12.91 -7.73 21.12
C ASN A 489 12.80 -7.50 19.61
N LEU A 490 12.59 -8.58 18.85
CA LEU A 490 12.29 -8.51 17.42
C LEU A 490 11.00 -7.72 17.15
N TYR A 491 9.93 -8.00 17.91
CA TYR A 491 8.65 -7.32 17.78
C TYR A 491 8.76 -5.81 18.03
N LYS A 492 9.64 -5.38 18.94
CA LYS A 492 9.98 -3.95 19.15
C LYS A 492 10.77 -3.36 17.97
N THR A 493 11.65 -4.14 17.34
CA THR A 493 12.67 -3.61 16.41
C THR A 493 12.28 -3.68 14.92
N ASP A 494 11.65 -4.76 14.45
CA ASP A 494 11.12 -4.88 13.09
C ASP A 494 9.95 -5.87 13.04
N ILE A 495 8.73 -5.34 13.10
CA ILE A 495 7.50 -6.15 13.08
C ILE A 495 7.30 -6.93 11.77
N ARG A 496 7.91 -6.51 10.65
CA ARG A 496 7.68 -7.14 9.33
C ARG A 496 8.24 -8.56 9.24
N ILE A 497 9.30 -8.84 9.99
CA ILE A 497 9.94 -10.17 10.03
C ILE A 497 9.52 -10.98 11.27
N PHE A 498 8.53 -10.50 12.04
CA PHE A 498 8.08 -11.15 13.26
C PHE A 498 7.33 -12.46 12.94
N PRO A 499 7.82 -13.63 13.42
CA PRO A 499 7.27 -14.92 13.05
C PRO A 499 6.08 -15.29 13.95
N ALA A 500 4.95 -14.59 13.78
CA ALA A 500 3.82 -14.69 14.70
C ALA A 500 3.25 -16.10 14.90
N ASP A 501 3.08 -16.88 13.83
CA ASP A 501 2.60 -18.27 13.91
C ASP A 501 3.57 -19.17 14.69
N LEU A 502 4.87 -18.95 14.55
CA LEU A 502 5.90 -19.69 15.27
C LEU A 502 5.87 -19.34 16.76
N VAL A 503 5.75 -18.04 17.08
CA VAL A 503 5.61 -17.56 18.46
C VAL A 503 4.35 -18.12 19.10
N LYS A 504 3.22 -18.12 18.39
CA LYS A 504 1.96 -18.71 18.86
C LYS A 504 2.13 -20.19 19.20
N ARG A 505 2.69 -21.00 18.28
CA ARG A 505 2.96 -22.43 18.54
C ARG A 505 3.94 -22.62 19.70
N THR A 506 4.93 -21.75 19.83
CA THR A 506 5.90 -21.76 20.95
C THR A 506 5.14 -21.59 22.27
N VAL A 507 4.30 -20.57 22.41
CA VAL A 507 3.49 -20.30 23.60
C VAL A 507 2.51 -21.43 23.91
N GLU A 508 1.89 -22.02 22.87
CA GLU A 508 1.00 -23.18 23.02
C GLU A 508 1.73 -24.46 23.47
N SER A 509 3.02 -24.59 23.14
CA SER A 509 3.86 -25.74 23.51
C SER A 509 4.50 -25.64 24.91
N MET A 510 4.45 -24.47 25.56
CA MET A 510 5.06 -24.26 26.87
C MET A 510 4.34 -25.06 27.98
N SER A 511 5.11 -25.56 28.93
CA SER A 511 4.54 -26.15 30.14
C SER A 511 3.94 -25.07 31.06
N ALA A 512 3.01 -25.45 31.94
CA ALA A 512 2.38 -24.54 32.91
C ALA A 512 3.38 -23.69 33.74
N PRO A 513 4.50 -24.23 34.27
CA PRO A 513 5.47 -23.41 35.03
C PRO A 513 6.24 -22.43 34.14
N GLU A 514 6.63 -22.84 32.93
CA GLU A 514 7.34 -21.95 31.99
C GLU A 514 6.43 -20.82 31.52
N ARG A 515 5.14 -21.14 31.30
CA ARG A 515 4.12 -20.15 30.98
C ARG A 515 3.96 -19.16 32.12
N ALA A 516 3.80 -19.62 33.36
CA ALA A 516 3.73 -18.74 34.52
C ALA A 516 4.99 -17.87 34.69
N GLN A 517 6.17 -18.37 34.28
CA GLN A 517 7.41 -17.59 34.30
C GLN A 517 7.45 -16.52 33.20
N ALA A 518 7.01 -16.84 31.98
CA ALA A 518 6.84 -15.85 30.91
C ALA A 518 5.81 -14.79 31.30
N GLU A 519 4.72 -15.21 31.94
CA GLU A 519 3.63 -14.34 32.39
C GLU A 519 4.04 -13.40 33.56
N ARG A 520 5.18 -13.64 34.22
CA ARG A 520 5.73 -12.70 35.20
C ARG A 520 6.43 -11.51 34.55
N ALA A 521 6.90 -11.65 33.31
CA ALA A 521 7.53 -10.55 32.59
C ALA A 521 6.44 -9.72 31.89
N PRO A 522 6.24 -8.44 32.25
CA PRO A 522 5.14 -7.63 31.73
C PRO A 522 5.16 -7.49 30.20
N GLU A 523 6.37 -7.43 29.62
CA GLU A 523 6.56 -7.35 28.17
C GLU A 523 6.11 -8.61 27.44
N LEU A 524 6.42 -9.79 27.99
CA LEU A 524 6.01 -11.07 27.43
C LEU A 524 4.51 -11.31 27.63
N MET A 525 3.96 -10.91 28.78
CA MET A 525 2.51 -10.94 29.01
C MET A 525 1.75 -10.18 27.93
N ARG A 526 2.22 -8.98 27.61
CA ARG A 526 1.61 -8.14 26.59
C ARG A 526 1.69 -8.80 25.22
N LEU A 527 2.85 -9.36 24.86
CA LEU A 527 3.02 -10.11 23.60
C LEU A 527 2.10 -11.33 23.52
N ILE A 528 2.02 -12.11 24.60
CA ILE A 528 1.19 -13.31 24.70
C ILE A 528 -0.29 -12.94 24.56
N SER A 529 -0.75 -11.89 25.27
CA SER A 529 -2.12 -11.37 25.14
C SER A 529 -2.38 -10.83 23.72
N GLU A 530 -1.45 -10.06 23.14
CA GLU A 530 -1.60 -9.55 21.77
C GLU A 530 -1.71 -10.67 20.73
N ILE A 531 -0.99 -11.79 20.89
CA ILE A 531 -1.01 -12.91 19.92
C ILE A 531 -2.18 -13.88 20.15
N LEU A 532 -2.61 -14.07 21.41
CA LEU A 532 -3.67 -15.00 21.77
C LEU A 532 -5.07 -14.35 21.76
N ASP A 533 -5.19 -13.10 22.24
CA ASP A 533 -6.48 -12.42 22.40
C ASP A 533 -6.90 -11.65 21.15
N LYS A 534 -5.95 -11.07 20.40
CA LYS A 534 -6.24 -10.62 19.03
C LYS A 534 -6.04 -11.84 18.14
N PRO A 535 -7.08 -12.40 17.50
CA PRO A 535 -6.83 -13.23 16.35
C PRO A 535 -6.09 -12.34 15.35
N HIS A 536 -4.76 -12.49 15.22
CA HIS A 536 -4.02 -11.96 14.08
C HIS A 536 -4.88 -12.24 12.88
N GLU A 537 -5.28 -11.17 12.18
CA GLU A 537 -6.33 -11.15 11.17
C GLU A 537 -6.42 -12.47 10.40
N ALA A 538 -7.09 -13.45 11.00
CA ALA A 538 -7.61 -14.60 10.31
C ALA A 538 -8.84 -14.02 9.63
N SER A 539 -8.57 -13.25 8.57
CA SER A 539 -9.50 -12.80 7.54
C SER A 539 -10.91 -12.57 8.10
N LYS A 540 -11.15 -11.54 8.92
CA LYS A 540 -12.53 -11.25 9.32
C LYS A 540 -13.23 -10.33 8.33
N LEU A 541 -14.41 -10.82 7.92
CA LEU A 541 -15.47 -10.27 7.07
C LEU A 541 -15.18 -10.21 5.56
N ASP A 542 -15.61 -11.27 4.87
CA ASP A 542 -15.85 -11.34 3.42
C ASP A 542 -14.65 -10.92 2.56
N ASP A 543 -13.61 -11.77 2.59
CA ASP A 543 -12.35 -11.61 1.86
C ASP A 543 -12.50 -11.80 0.33
N HIS A 544 -13.74 -11.93 -0.15
CA HIS A 544 -14.08 -12.08 -1.56
C HIS A 544 -14.03 -10.74 -2.29
N VAL A 545 -13.31 -10.74 -3.41
CA VAL A 545 -13.34 -9.63 -4.38
C VAL A 545 -14.70 -9.64 -5.07
N LYS A 546 -15.45 -8.55 -4.95
CA LYS A 546 -16.75 -8.40 -5.60
C LYS A 546 -16.54 -7.79 -6.98
N ASN A 547 -17.15 -8.38 -8.00
CA ASN A 547 -17.27 -7.69 -9.29
C ASN A 547 -18.48 -6.76 -9.23
N PHE A 548 -18.30 -5.52 -9.66
CA PHE A 548 -19.44 -4.60 -9.78
C PHE A 548 -20.45 -5.19 -10.76
N LYS A 549 -21.73 -5.21 -10.37
CA LYS A 549 -22.83 -5.65 -11.21
C LYS A 549 -23.95 -4.64 -11.12
N LEU A 550 -24.59 -4.37 -12.25
CA LEU A 550 -25.77 -3.54 -12.28
C LEU A 550 -26.89 -4.17 -11.44
N PRO A 551 -27.63 -3.37 -10.65
CA PRO A 551 -28.76 -3.84 -9.86
C PRO A 551 -29.81 -4.55 -10.73
N LYS A 552 -30.41 -5.62 -10.19
CA LYS A 552 -31.52 -6.37 -10.85
C LYS A 552 -32.84 -6.26 -10.10
N GLU A 553 -32.83 -5.67 -8.91
CA GLU A 553 -33.98 -5.52 -8.04
C GLU A 553 -34.20 -4.03 -7.71
N TYR A 554 -35.42 -3.69 -7.27
CA TYR A 554 -35.75 -2.35 -6.80
C TYR A 554 -34.89 -1.98 -5.59
N MET A 555 -34.43 -0.74 -5.55
CA MET A 555 -33.53 -0.24 -4.51
C MET A 555 -34.18 0.84 -3.66
N GLN A 556 -34.15 0.64 -2.35
CA GLN A 556 -34.41 1.70 -1.36
C GLN A 556 -33.16 2.58 -1.19
N LEU A 557 -33.26 3.66 -0.40
CA LEU A 557 -32.16 4.63 -0.23
C LEU A 557 -30.83 3.97 0.17
N ASP A 558 -30.85 3.06 1.14
CA ASP A 558 -29.63 2.40 1.64
C ASP A 558 -29.00 1.48 0.59
N ASP A 559 -29.82 0.72 -0.14
CA ASP A 559 -29.34 -0.15 -1.23
C ASP A 559 -28.79 0.69 -2.39
N PHE A 560 -29.48 1.75 -2.77
CA PHE A 560 -29.02 2.68 -3.80
C PHE A 560 -27.69 3.33 -3.39
N MET A 561 -27.59 3.78 -2.14
CA MET A 561 -26.36 4.38 -1.61
C MET A 561 -25.18 3.43 -1.76
N LYS A 562 -25.35 2.19 -1.29
CA LYS A 562 -24.34 1.15 -1.42
C LYS A 562 -23.95 0.89 -2.88
N ARG A 563 -24.91 0.80 -3.80
CA ARG A 563 -24.63 0.55 -5.23
C ARG A 563 -23.90 1.71 -5.92
N VAL A 564 -24.26 2.95 -5.60
CA VAL A 564 -23.56 4.14 -6.14
C VAL A 564 -22.13 4.19 -5.60
N GLN A 565 -21.93 3.93 -4.30
CA GLN A 565 -20.58 3.89 -3.73
C GLN A 565 -19.75 2.74 -4.30
N GLU A 566 -20.32 1.53 -4.45
CA GLU A 566 -19.68 0.37 -5.10
C GLU A 566 -19.24 0.70 -6.54
N SER A 567 -20.07 1.42 -7.30
CA SER A 567 -19.78 1.84 -8.69
C SER A 567 -18.63 2.84 -8.83
N GLY A 568 -18.25 3.51 -7.73
CA GLY A 568 -17.20 4.54 -7.73
C GLY A 568 -17.61 5.88 -8.37
N ILE A 569 -18.90 6.10 -8.69
CA ILE A 569 -19.38 7.39 -9.22
C ILE A 569 -19.26 8.49 -8.15
N VAL A 570 -19.84 8.27 -6.97
CA VAL A 570 -19.80 9.21 -5.83
C VAL A 570 -19.65 8.45 -4.53
N LYS A 571 -18.84 8.98 -3.62
CA LYS A 571 -18.65 8.41 -2.27
C LYS A 571 -19.47 9.09 -1.19
N ASP A 572 -19.65 10.41 -1.30
CA ASP A 572 -20.31 11.24 -0.31
C ASP A 572 -21.79 10.88 -0.14
N ALA A 573 -22.16 10.39 1.05
CA ALA A 573 -23.51 9.96 1.38
C ALA A 573 -24.54 11.09 1.21
N SER A 574 -24.19 12.34 1.55
CA SER A 574 -25.11 13.48 1.44
C SER A 574 -25.49 13.78 -0.02
N THR A 575 -24.52 13.68 -0.92
CA THR A 575 -24.71 13.86 -2.36
C THR A 575 -25.53 12.72 -2.94
N ILE A 576 -25.29 11.47 -2.49
CA ILE A 576 -26.06 10.31 -2.95
C ILE A 576 -27.52 10.37 -2.49
N GLN A 577 -27.78 10.87 -1.28
CA GLN A 577 -29.14 11.13 -0.82
C GLN A 577 -29.87 12.14 -1.72
N ARG A 578 -29.22 13.26 -2.07
CA ARG A 578 -29.78 14.25 -3.02
C ARG A 578 -30.00 13.64 -4.41
N LEU A 579 -29.12 12.75 -4.85
CA LEU A 579 -29.26 12.01 -6.11
C LEU A 579 -30.47 11.07 -6.08
N PHE A 580 -30.67 10.34 -4.98
CA PHE A 580 -31.83 9.49 -4.79
C PHE A 580 -33.13 10.30 -4.83
N GLU A 581 -33.17 11.44 -4.15
CA GLU A 581 -34.30 12.37 -4.18
C GLU A 581 -34.56 12.93 -5.59
N ALA A 582 -33.50 13.16 -6.40
CA ALA A 582 -33.62 13.62 -7.78
C ALA A 582 -34.20 12.54 -8.70
N LEU A 583 -33.72 11.29 -8.60
CA LEU A 583 -34.18 10.18 -9.44
C LEU A 583 -35.60 9.71 -9.10
N THR A 584 -36.06 9.95 -7.87
CA THR A 584 -37.40 9.54 -7.40
C THR A 584 -38.45 10.66 -7.50
N VAL A 585 -38.13 11.81 -8.11
CA VAL A 585 -39.10 12.91 -8.28
C VAL A 585 -40.31 12.45 -9.10
N GLY A 586 -41.49 12.48 -8.49
CA GLY A 586 -42.75 12.09 -9.14
C GLY A 586 -42.98 10.58 -9.24
N GLN A 587 -42.12 9.76 -8.62
CA GLN A 587 -42.19 8.30 -8.57
C GLN A 587 -42.34 7.81 -7.12
N GLN A 588 -42.50 6.49 -6.92
CA GLN A 588 -42.36 5.90 -5.58
C GLN A 588 -40.94 6.13 -5.05
N LYS A 589 -40.74 6.19 -3.72
CA LYS A 589 -39.41 6.36 -3.08
C LYS A 589 -38.54 5.11 -3.19
N GLN A 590 -38.39 4.58 -4.39
CA GLN A 590 -37.54 3.46 -4.75
C GLN A 590 -37.09 3.62 -6.19
N ILE A 591 -35.88 3.14 -6.50
CA ILE A 591 -35.30 3.22 -7.84
C ILE A 591 -35.38 1.83 -8.46
N ASP A 592 -35.99 1.74 -9.64
CA ASP A 592 -36.02 0.49 -10.40
C ASP A 592 -34.67 0.22 -11.09
N PRO A 593 -34.38 -1.05 -11.41
CA PRO A 593 -33.13 -1.45 -12.08
C PRO A 593 -32.82 -0.71 -13.38
N GLU A 594 -33.84 -0.40 -14.19
CA GLU A 594 -33.65 0.21 -15.50
C GLU A 594 -33.26 1.69 -15.34
N THR A 595 -33.94 2.42 -14.44
CA THR A 595 -33.56 3.81 -14.10
C THR A 595 -32.11 3.90 -13.61
N PHE A 596 -31.64 2.97 -12.78
CA PHE A 596 -30.23 2.97 -12.34
C PHE A 596 -29.27 2.67 -13.49
N LYS A 597 -29.62 1.71 -14.35
CA LYS A 597 -28.82 1.34 -15.52
C LYS A 597 -28.69 2.50 -16.50
N ASP A 598 -29.79 3.20 -16.77
CA ASP A 598 -29.80 4.38 -17.64
C ASP A 598 -28.95 5.51 -17.03
N PHE A 599 -29.09 5.77 -15.73
CA PHE A 599 -28.23 6.70 -15.01
C PHE A 599 -26.74 6.37 -15.11
N TYR A 600 -26.39 5.10 -14.87
CA TYR A 600 -25.01 4.63 -14.96
C TYR A 600 -24.46 4.76 -16.39
N ASN A 601 -25.27 4.42 -17.40
CA ASN A 601 -24.88 4.55 -18.81
C ASN A 601 -24.68 6.01 -19.20
N CYS A 602 -25.61 6.91 -18.86
CA CYS A 602 -25.46 8.35 -19.15
C CYS A 602 -24.22 8.94 -18.50
N TRP A 603 -23.91 8.58 -17.24
CA TRP A 603 -22.67 9.01 -16.59
C TRP A 603 -21.43 8.54 -17.37
N LYS A 604 -21.43 7.28 -17.80
CA LYS A 604 -20.29 6.65 -18.50
C LYS A 604 -20.13 7.15 -19.93
N GLU A 605 -21.21 7.45 -20.64
CA GLU A 605 -21.19 8.07 -21.96
C GLU A 605 -20.57 9.48 -21.89
N THR A 606 -21.01 10.32 -20.96
CA THR A 606 -20.43 11.66 -20.75
C THR A 606 -18.95 11.60 -20.34
N GLU A 607 -18.55 10.57 -19.58
CA GLU A 607 -17.14 10.33 -19.25
C GLU A 607 -16.32 9.96 -20.50
N ALA A 608 -16.82 9.03 -21.32
CA ALA A 608 -16.15 8.59 -22.55
C ALA A 608 -16.04 9.72 -23.59
N GLU A 609 -17.11 10.48 -23.84
CA GLU A 609 -17.12 11.60 -24.79
C GLU A 609 -16.03 12.64 -24.50
N ALA A 610 -15.79 12.90 -23.21
CA ALA A 610 -14.79 13.85 -22.77
C ALA A 610 -13.36 13.29 -22.75
N GLN A 611 -13.19 11.96 -22.65
CA GLN A 611 -11.88 11.31 -22.75
C GLN A 611 -11.43 11.18 -24.21
N GLU A 612 -12.36 10.94 -25.13
CA GLU A 612 -12.09 10.78 -26.56
C GLU A 612 -11.97 12.11 -27.33
N VAL A 613 -12.18 13.24 -26.65
CA VAL A 613 -12.12 14.55 -27.29
C VAL A 613 -10.72 14.86 -27.81
N SER A 614 -10.60 14.96 -29.13
CA SER A 614 -9.39 15.45 -29.80
C SER A 614 -9.28 16.96 -29.58
N LEU A 615 -8.48 17.39 -28.60
CA LEU A 615 -8.18 18.80 -28.38
C LEU A 615 -7.16 19.31 -29.40
N PRO A 616 -7.40 20.45 -30.07
CA PRO A 616 -6.38 21.10 -30.90
C PRO A 616 -5.10 21.38 -30.09
N TRP A 617 -3.93 21.27 -30.73
CA TRP A 617 -2.63 21.49 -30.05
C TRP A 617 -2.55 22.84 -29.33
N LEU A 618 -3.06 23.91 -29.95
CA LEU A 618 -3.11 25.24 -29.31
C LEU A 618 -3.90 25.22 -28.00
N VAL A 619 -4.96 24.42 -27.88
CA VAL A 619 -5.73 24.29 -26.63
C VAL A 619 -4.88 23.61 -25.56
N MET A 620 -4.17 22.55 -25.93
CA MET A 620 -3.31 21.81 -24.99
C MET A 620 -2.18 22.67 -24.41
N GLU A 621 -1.67 23.64 -25.18
CA GLU A 621 -0.62 24.56 -24.72
C GLU A 621 -1.14 25.60 -23.71
N HIS A 622 -2.43 25.94 -23.76
CA HIS A 622 -3.05 26.99 -22.93
C HIS A 622 -3.83 26.45 -21.71
N LEU A 623 -4.08 25.14 -21.66
CA LEU A 623 -4.67 24.49 -20.50
C LEU A 623 -3.62 24.29 -19.41
N ASP A 624 -4.02 24.41 -18.14
CA ASP A 624 -3.11 24.09 -17.05
C ASP A 624 -2.77 22.58 -17.12
N LYS A 625 -1.60 22.16 -16.65
CA LYS A 625 -1.12 20.76 -16.70
C LYS A 625 -2.16 19.74 -16.22
N ASN A 626 -2.85 20.07 -15.13
CA ASN A 626 -3.87 19.23 -14.48
C ASN A 626 -5.31 19.53 -14.95
N GLU A 627 -5.50 20.39 -15.95
CA GLU A 627 -6.82 20.78 -16.45
C GLU A 627 -7.38 19.72 -17.40
N CYS A 628 -8.65 19.32 -17.22
CA CYS A 628 -9.29 18.27 -18.01
C CYS A 628 -10.67 18.72 -18.51
N VAL A 629 -11.11 18.18 -19.65
CA VAL A 629 -12.48 18.36 -20.11
C VAL A 629 -13.41 17.38 -19.39
N TYR A 630 -14.50 17.90 -18.84
CA TYR A 630 -15.49 17.14 -18.07
C TYR A 630 -16.85 17.00 -18.75
N LYS A 631 -17.23 17.96 -19.60
CA LYS A 631 -18.48 17.89 -20.38
C LYS A 631 -18.29 18.60 -21.71
N LEU A 632 -18.90 18.05 -22.75
CA LEU A 632 -19.07 18.69 -24.05
C LEU A 632 -20.55 18.86 -24.38
N SER A 633 -20.89 19.94 -25.08
CA SER A 633 -22.23 20.12 -25.66
C SER A 633 -22.32 19.46 -27.04
N SER A 634 -23.55 19.34 -27.55
CA SER A 634 -23.76 19.20 -29.00
C SER A 634 -23.13 20.36 -29.77
N SER A 635 -22.90 20.19 -31.09
CA SER A 635 -22.46 21.31 -31.94
C SER A 635 -23.58 22.35 -32.03
N VAL A 636 -23.30 23.56 -31.55
CA VAL A 636 -24.27 24.64 -31.40
C VAL A 636 -23.81 25.92 -32.06
N ARG A 637 -24.79 26.71 -32.50
CA ARG A 637 -24.53 28.04 -33.06
C ARG A 637 -24.39 29.04 -31.92
N THR A 638 -23.24 29.68 -31.85
CA THR A 638 -22.95 30.76 -30.89
C THR A 638 -22.69 32.07 -31.64
N ASN A 639 -22.62 33.19 -30.90
CA ASN A 639 -22.14 34.45 -31.46
C ASN A 639 -20.63 34.47 -31.76
N LEU A 640 -19.87 33.45 -31.34
CA LEU A 640 -18.44 33.26 -31.62
C LEU A 640 -18.17 32.19 -32.70
N GLY A 641 -19.22 31.69 -33.36
CA GLY A 641 -19.13 30.66 -34.39
C GLY A 641 -19.90 29.38 -34.03
N VAL A 642 -19.81 28.38 -34.91
CA VAL A 642 -20.36 27.03 -34.69
C VAL A 642 -19.30 26.16 -34.03
N GLY A 643 -19.68 25.45 -32.98
CA GLY A 643 -18.77 24.59 -32.25
C GLY A 643 -19.40 23.91 -31.05
N LYS A 644 -18.60 23.17 -30.29
CA LYS A 644 -19.00 22.50 -29.04
C LYS A 644 -18.50 23.28 -27.84
N ILE A 645 -19.36 23.53 -26.86
CA ILE A 645 -18.96 24.09 -25.57
C ILE A 645 -18.32 22.98 -24.75
N ALA A 646 -17.11 23.20 -24.28
CA ALA A 646 -16.38 22.31 -23.39
C ALA A 646 -16.22 22.95 -22.01
N MET A 647 -16.46 22.15 -20.97
CA MET A 647 -16.35 22.53 -19.57
C MET A 647 -15.16 21.84 -18.91
N THR A 648 -14.29 22.61 -18.25
CA THR A 648 -13.24 22.09 -17.35
C THR A 648 -13.60 22.36 -15.89
N GLN A 649 -12.75 21.97 -14.95
CA GLN A 649 -12.89 22.39 -13.55
C GLN A 649 -12.72 23.91 -13.33
N LYS A 650 -12.17 24.64 -14.30
CA LYS A 650 -11.77 26.06 -14.15
C LYS A 650 -12.55 27.00 -15.07
N ARG A 651 -12.86 26.58 -16.29
CA ARG A 651 -13.38 27.48 -17.33
C ARG A 651 -14.26 26.78 -18.37
N LEU A 652 -14.90 27.62 -19.19
CA LEU A 652 -15.65 27.23 -20.37
C LEU A 652 -14.93 27.71 -21.62
N PHE A 653 -14.84 26.86 -22.63
CA PHE A 653 -14.34 27.24 -23.95
C PHE A 653 -15.18 26.62 -25.07
N LEU A 654 -15.15 27.25 -26.24
CA LEU A 654 -15.82 26.78 -27.44
C LEU A 654 -14.79 26.14 -28.37
N LEU A 655 -14.97 24.87 -28.70
CA LEU A 655 -14.21 24.16 -29.73
C LEU A 655 -14.85 24.44 -31.10
N THR A 656 -14.18 25.24 -31.92
CA THR A 656 -14.70 25.67 -33.23
C THR A 656 -14.23 24.74 -34.34
N GLU A 657 -15.07 24.49 -35.34
CA GLU A 657 -14.75 23.62 -36.49
C GLU A 657 -13.67 24.21 -37.43
N GLY A 658 -13.33 25.51 -37.30
CA GLY A 658 -12.27 26.21 -38.08
C GLY A 658 -11.15 26.79 -37.22
N ARG A 659 -10.06 27.31 -37.85
CA ARG A 659 -8.94 27.98 -37.15
C ARG A 659 -9.43 29.27 -36.45
N PRO A 660 -9.04 29.56 -35.19
CA PRO A 660 -7.94 28.97 -34.41
C PRO A 660 -8.26 27.62 -33.71
N GLY A 661 -9.44 27.05 -33.91
CA GLY A 661 -9.85 25.75 -33.36
C GLY A 661 -10.43 25.83 -31.95
N TYR A 662 -10.32 26.98 -31.28
CA TYR A 662 -10.89 27.21 -29.96
C TYR A 662 -11.08 28.68 -29.62
N VAL A 663 -12.00 28.99 -28.70
CA VAL A 663 -12.19 30.31 -28.11
C VAL A 663 -12.53 30.19 -26.62
N GLU A 664 -11.79 30.86 -25.72
CA GLU A 664 -12.14 30.89 -24.30
C GLU A 664 -13.37 31.78 -24.06
N ILE A 665 -14.42 31.18 -23.48
CA ILE A 665 -15.67 31.89 -23.16
C ILE A 665 -15.45 32.70 -21.88
N SER A 666 -15.24 32.02 -20.77
CA SER A 666 -14.99 32.60 -19.44
C SER A 666 -14.43 31.57 -18.47
N THR A 667 -13.60 32.01 -17.52
CA THR A 667 -13.37 31.28 -16.28
C THR A 667 -14.59 31.42 -15.36
N PHE A 668 -14.87 30.43 -14.51
CA PHE A 668 -16.00 30.51 -13.56
C PHE A 668 -15.85 31.67 -12.58
N ARG A 669 -14.61 32.07 -12.27
CA ARG A 669 -14.31 33.21 -11.39
C ARG A 669 -14.77 34.55 -11.97
N ASN A 670 -14.72 34.71 -13.29
CA ASN A 670 -14.98 35.98 -13.96
C ASN A 670 -16.43 36.15 -14.43
N ILE A 671 -17.29 35.15 -14.20
CA ILE A 671 -18.71 35.22 -14.54
C ILE A 671 -19.40 36.22 -13.62
N GLU A 672 -20.08 37.20 -14.22
CA GLU A 672 -20.90 38.19 -13.53
C GLU A 672 -22.36 37.74 -13.49
N GLU A 673 -22.85 37.18 -14.61
CA GLU A 673 -24.24 36.80 -14.75
C GLU A 673 -24.42 35.65 -15.76
N VAL A 674 -25.37 34.76 -15.47
CA VAL A 674 -25.80 33.67 -16.36
C VAL A 674 -27.32 33.74 -16.49
N ARG A 675 -27.84 33.79 -17.72
CA ARG A 675 -29.29 33.82 -18.02
C ARG A 675 -29.67 32.76 -19.04
N SER A 676 -30.80 32.09 -18.81
CA SER A 676 -31.51 31.33 -19.85
C SER A 676 -32.56 32.25 -20.47
N THR A 677 -32.46 32.51 -21.78
CA THR A 677 -33.38 33.39 -22.52
C THR A 677 -33.85 32.71 -23.80
N SER A 678 -34.90 33.22 -24.44
CA SER A 678 -35.28 32.74 -25.79
C SER A 678 -35.00 33.83 -26.81
N THR A 679 -34.19 33.50 -27.82
CA THR A 679 -33.89 34.41 -28.92
C THR A 679 -34.96 34.20 -30.00
N ALA A 680 -35.67 35.28 -30.33
CA ALA A 680 -36.70 35.25 -31.35
C ALA A 680 -36.05 35.37 -32.73
N PHE A 681 -36.23 34.35 -33.56
CA PHE A 681 -35.88 34.39 -34.99
C PHE A 681 -37.13 34.08 -35.80
N LEU A 682 -37.69 35.09 -36.46
CA LEU A 682 -39.00 35.04 -37.12
C LEU A 682 -40.10 34.59 -36.14
N LEU A 683 -40.82 33.50 -36.45
CA LEU A 683 -41.88 32.91 -35.61
C LEU A 683 -41.37 31.88 -34.58
N ARG A 684 -40.06 31.58 -34.54
CA ARG A 684 -39.49 30.56 -33.64
C ARG A 684 -38.73 31.21 -32.48
N ARG A 685 -39.02 30.76 -31.26
CA ARG A 685 -38.26 31.09 -30.04
C ARG A 685 -37.23 29.98 -29.82
N ILE A 686 -35.94 30.31 -29.91
CA ILE A 686 -34.85 29.35 -29.70
C ILE A 686 -34.27 29.59 -28.30
N PRO A 687 -34.28 28.60 -27.39
CA PRO A 687 -33.60 28.72 -26.10
C PRO A 687 -32.10 28.95 -26.28
N ALA A 688 -31.60 30.01 -25.62
CA ALA A 688 -30.24 30.49 -25.70
C ALA A 688 -29.68 30.82 -24.31
N LEU A 689 -28.49 30.30 -24.03
CA LEU A 689 -27.72 30.58 -22.82
C LEU A 689 -26.89 31.84 -23.03
N LYS A 690 -26.99 32.79 -22.09
CA LYS A 690 -26.24 34.05 -22.10
C LYS A 690 -25.31 34.12 -20.89
N ILE A 691 -24.02 34.34 -21.15
CA ILE A 691 -22.98 34.48 -20.11
C ILE A 691 -22.34 35.86 -20.22
N LYS A 692 -22.48 36.66 -19.17
CA LYS A 692 -21.83 37.97 -19.03
C LYS A 692 -20.56 37.82 -18.19
N VAL A 693 -19.45 38.34 -18.70
CA VAL A 693 -18.12 38.26 -18.06
C VAL A 693 -17.70 39.65 -17.62
N ALA A 694 -17.21 39.79 -16.40
CA ALA A 694 -16.90 41.10 -15.81
C ALA A 694 -15.91 41.96 -16.63
N SER A 695 -14.97 41.31 -17.35
CA SER A 695 -13.94 41.98 -18.15
C SER A 695 -14.31 42.19 -19.63
N LYS A 696 -15.45 41.67 -20.11
CA LYS A 696 -15.85 41.73 -21.53
C LYS A 696 -17.17 42.48 -21.68
N LYS A 697 -17.22 43.40 -22.64
CA LYS A 697 -18.45 44.16 -22.95
C LYS A 697 -19.48 43.32 -23.71
N GLU A 698 -19.03 42.35 -24.50
CA GLU A 698 -19.88 41.43 -25.25
C GLU A 698 -20.34 40.25 -24.39
N VAL A 699 -21.63 39.94 -24.46
CA VAL A 699 -22.25 38.78 -23.80
C VAL A 699 -22.09 37.58 -24.71
N PHE A 700 -21.57 36.47 -24.19
CA PHE A 700 -21.54 35.21 -24.93
C PHE A 700 -22.97 34.65 -25.05
N GLU A 701 -23.39 34.26 -26.25
CA GLU A 701 -24.72 33.71 -26.53
C GLU A 701 -24.60 32.38 -27.29
N ALA A 702 -25.19 31.31 -26.74
CA ALA A 702 -25.19 29.98 -27.34
C ALA A 702 -26.61 29.39 -27.48
N ASN A 703 -26.97 29.00 -28.70
CA ASN A 703 -28.28 28.41 -29.01
C ASN A 703 -28.29 26.90 -28.73
N LEU A 704 -28.45 26.54 -27.45
CA LEU A 704 -28.37 25.16 -26.96
C LEU A 704 -29.67 24.34 -27.13
N LYS A 705 -30.76 24.95 -27.62
CA LYS A 705 -32.04 24.27 -27.84
C LYS A 705 -32.51 23.53 -26.58
N THR A 706 -32.62 22.20 -26.63
CA THR A 706 -33.09 21.34 -25.52
C THR A 706 -32.09 21.24 -24.38
N GLU A 707 -30.80 21.52 -24.61
CA GLU A 707 -29.76 21.45 -23.58
C GLU A 707 -29.63 22.75 -22.78
N CYS A 708 -30.35 23.81 -23.16
CA CYS A 708 -30.16 25.17 -22.62
C CYS A 708 -30.35 25.23 -21.09
N ASP A 709 -31.41 24.62 -20.57
CA ASP A 709 -31.72 24.68 -19.14
C ASP A 709 -30.75 23.85 -18.29
N LEU A 710 -30.25 22.73 -18.83
CA LEU A 710 -29.22 21.92 -18.17
C LEU A 710 -27.91 22.69 -18.08
N TRP A 711 -27.41 23.24 -19.19
CA TRP A 711 -26.19 24.06 -19.18
C TRP A 711 -26.33 25.30 -18.28
N HIS A 712 -27.50 25.93 -18.26
CA HIS A 712 -27.77 27.04 -17.33
C HIS A 712 -27.62 26.59 -15.87
N LEU A 713 -28.17 25.44 -15.49
CA LEU A 713 -28.04 24.89 -14.14
C LEU A 713 -26.58 24.54 -13.81
N MET A 714 -25.89 23.84 -14.72
CA MET A 714 -24.50 23.41 -14.53
C MET A 714 -23.54 24.61 -14.37
N VAL A 715 -23.63 25.60 -15.25
CA VAL A 715 -22.76 26.79 -15.19
C VAL A 715 -22.99 27.57 -13.90
N LYS A 716 -24.24 27.65 -13.42
CA LYS A 716 -24.56 28.31 -12.16
C LYS A 716 -24.02 27.57 -10.93
N GLU A 717 -24.10 26.25 -10.91
CA GLU A 717 -23.55 25.44 -9.82
C GLU A 717 -22.02 25.53 -9.78
N MET A 718 -21.34 25.41 -10.92
CA MET A 718 -19.88 25.60 -11.01
C MET A 718 -19.44 27.01 -10.61
N TRP A 719 -20.19 28.02 -11.02
CA TRP A 719 -19.93 29.41 -10.63
C TRP A 719 -20.10 29.61 -9.11
N ALA A 720 -21.17 29.06 -8.52
CA ALA A 720 -21.38 29.12 -7.08
C ALA A 720 -20.29 28.37 -6.31
N GLY A 721 -19.94 27.16 -6.74
CA GLY A 721 -18.86 26.36 -6.15
C GLY A 721 -17.50 27.05 -6.23
N LYS A 722 -17.18 27.69 -7.35
CA LYS A 722 -15.93 28.46 -7.49
C LYS A 722 -15.91 29.69 -6.57
N LYS A 723 -17.03 30.39 -6.42
CA LYS A 723 -17.14 31.53 -5.52
C LYS A 723 -16.94 31.10 -4.05
N LEU A 724 -17.58 30.02 -3.63
CA LEU A 724 -17.39 29.43 -2.30
C LEU A 724 -15.95 28.96 -2.08
N ALA A 725 -15.32 28.36 -3.08
CA ALA A 725 -13.92 27.98 -3.01
C ALA A 725 -13.00 29.20 -2.75
N ASP A 726 -13.29 30.33 -3.39
CA ASP A 726 -12.54 31.58 -3.18
C ASP A 726 -12.84 32.22 -1.83
N ASP A 727 -14.11 32.21 -1.39
CA ASP A 727 -14.55 32.79 -0.11
C ASP A 727 -13.99 31.99 1.08
N HIS A 728 -13.99 30.65 1.00
CA HIS A 728 -13.52 29.74 2.05
C HIS A 728 -12.08 29.23 1.88
N LYS A 729 -11.39 29.64 0.80
CA LYS A 729 -10.01 29.19 0.47
C LYS A 729 -9.87 27.66 0.44
N ASP A 730 -10.91 27.00 -0.08
CA ASP A 730 -11.02 25.54 -0.12
C ASP A 730 -11.33 25.07 -1.56
N PRO A 731 -10.34 24.51 -2.28
CA PRO A 731 -10.54 24.03 -3.65
C PRO A 731 -11.55 22.89 -3.78
N GLN A 732 -11.89 22.19 -2.69
CA GLN A 732 -12.78 21.04 -2.72
C GLN A 732 -14.21 21.42 -3.16
N TYR A 733 -14.65 22.66 -2.90
CA TYR A 733 -15.94 23.15 -3.40
C TYR A 733 -16.06 23.09 -4.92
N VAL A 734 -14.98 23.33 -5.66
CA VAL A 734 -14.97 23.23 -7.13
C VAL A 734 -15.10 21.78 -7.56
N GLN A 735 -14.42 20.85 -6.88
CA GLN A 735 -14.50 19.42 -7.17
C GLN A 735 -15.90 18.86 -6.86
N GLN A 736 -16.49 19.23 -5.72
CA GLN A 736 -17.86 18.85 -5.38
C GLN A 736 -18.88 19.43 -6.36
N ALA A 737 -18.72 20.71 -6.76
CA ALA A 737 -19.59 21.33 -7.75
C ALA A 737 -19.49 20.61 -9.10
N LEU A 738 -18.28 20.22 -9.49
CA LEU A 738 -18.04 19.44 -10.69
C LEU A 738 -18.74 18.08 -10.64
N THR A 739 -18.67 17.38 -9.51
CA THR A 739 -19.44 16.14 -9.31
C THR A 739 -20.94 16.41 -9.41
N HIS A 740 -21.46 17.46 -8.76
CA HIS A 740 -22.89 17.80 -8.81
C HIS A 740 -23.36 18.05 -10.24
N VAL A 741 -22.61 18.78 -11.07
CA VAL A 741 -23.03 19.08 -12.45
C VAL A 741 -23.00 17.85 -13.35
N LEU A 742 -22.06 16.93 -13.15
CA LEU A 742 -22.02 15.67 -13.89
C LEU A 742 -23.17 14.74 -13.48
N LEU A 743 -23.54 14.75 -12.20
CA LEU A 743 -24.75 14.04 -11.74
C LEU A 743 -26.03 14.65 -12.33
N MET A 744 -26.12 15.99 -12.43
CA MET A 744 -27.25 16.66 -13.07
C MET A 744 -27.40 16.23 -14.53
N ASP A 745 -26.28 16.18 -15.27
CA ASP A 745 -26.25 15.72 -16.66
C ASP A 745 -26.76 14.28 -16.78
N ALA A 746 -26.26 13.38 -15.94
CA ALA A 746 -26.70 11.99 -15.91
C ALA A 746 -28.20 11.85 -15.55
N VAL A 747 -28.70 12.59 -14.55
CA VAL A 747 -30.12 12.59 -14.16
C VAL A 747 -31.02 13.08 -15.30
N VAL A 748 -30.63 14.15 -16.00
CA VAL A 748 -31.41 14.66 -17.14
C VAL A 748 -31.42 13.66 -18.30
N GLY A 749 -30.27 13.03 -18.58
CA GLY A 749 -30.14 11.97 -19.58
C GLY A 749 -30.97 10.72 -19.26
N THR A 750 -31.15 10.42 -17.96
CA THR A 750 -31.93 9.26 -17.47
C THR A 750 -33.43 9.49 -17.60
N LEU A 751 -33.93 10.60 -17.04
CA LEU A 751 -35.37 10.77 -16.87
C LEU A 751 -36.09 11.19 -18.15
N GLN A 752 -35.38 11.88 -19.08
CA GLN A 752 -35.85 12.36 -20.39
C GLN A 752 -37.28 12.93 -20.42
N SER A 753 -37.76 13.45 -19.29
CA SER A 753 -39.13 13.91 -19.08
C SER A 753 -39.16 15.44 -18.89
N PRO A 754 -40.33 16.09 -19.02
CA PRO A 754 -40.45 17.52 -18.76
C PRO A 754 -40.03 17.91 -17.32
N GLY A 755 -40.10 16.96 -16.38
CA GLY A 755 -39.68 17.14 -14.98
C GLY A 755 -38.18 16.94 -14.73
N ALA A 756 -37.40 16.51 -15.72
CA ALA A 756 -36.00 16.13 -15.54
C ALA A 756 -35.11 17.30 -15.07
N ILE A 757 -35.32 18.51 -15.58
CA ILE A 757 -34.60 19.71 -15.14
C ILE A 757 -34.93 20.05 -13.68
N TYR A 758 -36.19 19.91 -13.28
CA TYR A 758 -36.60 20.13 -11.89
C TYR A 758 -35.98 19.07 -10.97
N ALA A 759 -35.94 17.80 -11.38
CA ALA A 759 -35.23 16.74 -10.67
C ALA A 759 -33.74 17.05 -10.51
N ALA A 760 -33.04 17.41 -11.59
CA ALA A 760 -31.64 17.81 -11.55
C ALA A 760 -31.39 19.04 -10.65
N SER A 761 -32.35 19.97 -10.55
CA SER A 761 -32.25 21.11 -9.63
C SER A 761 -32.23 20.71 -8.14
N LYS A 762 -32.54 19.47 -7.77
CA LYS A 762 -32.34 18.98 -6.39
C LYS A 762 -30.86 18.83 -6.05
N LEU A 763 -30.01 18.57 -7.06
CA LEU A 763 -28.56 18.48 -6.93
C LEU A 763 -27.84 19.84 -6.89
N SER A 764 -28.51 20.96 -7.19
CA SER A 764 -27.89 22.31 -7.17
C SER A 764 -27.76 22.84 -5.75
N TYR A 765 -26.79 22.29 -5.04
CA TYR A 765 -26.58 22.57 -3.63
C TYR A 765 -25.93 23.94 -3.42
N PHE A 766 -24.87 24.25 -4.16
CA PHE A 766 -24.11 25.49 -3.93
C PHE A 766 -24.85 26.73 -4.44
N ASP A 767 -25.58 26.67 -5.55
CA ASP A 767 -26.40 27.81 -5.99
C ASP A 767 -27.54 28.12 -4.99
N LYS A 768 -28.12 27.10 -4.33
CA LYS A 768 -29.13 27.30 -3.27
C LYS A 768 -28.50 27.85 -2.01
N MET A 769 -27.42 27.23 -1.53
CA MET A 769 -26.71 27.66 -0.32
C MET A 769 -26.30 29.13 -0.42
N ARG A 770 -25.78 29.55 -1.58
CA ARG A 770 -25.42 30.95 -1.85
C ARG A 770 -26.61 31.93 -1.77
N LYS A 771 -27.82 31.49 -2.13
CA LYS A 771 -29.04 32.32 -2.11
C LYS A 771 -29.71 32.36 -0.73
N GLU A 772 -29.69 31.24 -0.02
CA GLU A 772 -30.41 31.05 1.26
C GLU A 772 -29.56 31.46 2.47
N MET A 773 -28.22 31.36 2.39
CA MET A 773 -27.29 31.77 3.45
C MET A 773 -26.03 32.43 2.86
N PRO A 774 -25.94 33.77 2.77
CA PRO A 774 -24.67 34.43 2.51
C PRO A 774 -23.74 34.27 3.73
N MET A 775 -23.08 33.13 3.86
CA MET A 775 -22.02 32.89 4.86
C MET A 775 -20.74 33.61 4.44
N ALA A 776 -20.74 34.94 4.54
CA ALA A 776 -19.48 35.69 4.43
C ALA A 776 -18.66 35.45 5.69
N LEU A 777 -17.51 34.78 5.55
CA LEU A 777 -16.52 34.70 6.61
C LEU A 777 -16.08 36.12 7.03
N PRO A 778 -15.71 36.34 8.31
CA PRO A 778 -15.15 37.61 8.75
C PRO A 778 -13.96 38.01 7.87
N LYS A 779 -13.82 39.30 7.53
CA LYS A 779 -12.69 39.80 6.74
C LYS A 779 -11.34 39.40 7.35
N THR A 780 -11.24 39.48 8.67
CA THR A 780 -10.08 39.02 9.46
C THR A 780 -9.73 37.56 9.21
N THR A 781 -10.73 36.69 9.06
CA THR A 781 -10.56 35.26 8.75
C THR A 781 -10.09 35.08 7.31
N VAL A 782 -10.69 35.77 6.34
CA VAL A 782 -10.34 35.65 4.91
C VAL A 782 -8.92 36.16 4.62
N GLU A 783 -8.47 37.20 5.32
CA GLU A 783 -7.13 37.78 5.17
C GLU A 783 -6.03 36.90 5.78
N THR A 784 -6.34 36.13 6.82
CA THR A 784 -5.39 35.26 7.52
C THR A 784 -5.39 33.82 7.01
N LEU A 785 -6.54 33.30 6.56
CA LEU A 785 -6.66 31.95 6.01
C LEU A 785 -6.01 31.87 4.62
N LYS A 786 -5.01 31.00 4.48
CA LYS A 786 -4.32 30.79 3.22
C LYS A 786 -4.98 29.68 2.39
N HIS A 787 -5.22 28.52 2.99
CA HIS A 787 -5.73 27.33 2.32
C HIS A 787 -6.35 26.33 3.31
N LYS A 788 -7.32 25.52 2.88
CA LYS A 788 -7.81 24.33 3.60
C LYS A 788 -7.47 23.01 2.90
N ILE A 789 -7.07 22.00 3.64
CA ILE A 789 -6.68 20.68 3.13
C ILE A 789 -7.60 19.61 3.73
N ASN A 790 -7.94 18.59 2.94
CA ASN A 790 -8.75 17.47 3.39
C ASN A 790 -7.91 16.18 3.50
N PRO A 791 -7.47 15.78 4.72
CA PRO A 791 -6.74 14.53 4.94
C PRO A 791 -7.58 13.26 4.82
N SER A 792 -8.91 13.37 4.84
CA SER A 792 -9.84 12.26 4.59
C SER A 792 -10.33 12.21 3.14
N ALA A 793 -9.65 12.87 2.20
CA ALA A 793 -10.01 12.86 0.79
C ALA A 793 -10.09 11.41 0.26
N GLY A 794 -11.26 11.01 -0.24
CA GLY A 794 -11.52 9.68 -0.79
C GLY A 794 -12.10 8.67 0.20
N GLU A 795 -12.30 9.02 1.47
CA GLU A 795 -13.07 8.21 2.45
C GLU A 795 -14.58 8.53 2.37
N THR A 796 -15.47 7.65 2.84
CA THR A 796 -16.93 7.92 2.89
C THR A 796 -17.32 8.96 3.91
N PHE A 797 -16.57 9.04 5.02
CA PHE A 797 -16.82 9.96 6.11
C PHE A 797 -15.54 10.71 6.47
N PRO A 798 -15.62 12.01 6.80
CA PRO A 798 -14.48 12.73 7.35
C PRO A 798 -14.05 12.10 8.68
N GLN A 799 -12.73 12.06 8.90
CA GLN A 799 -12.14 11.64 10.17
C GLN A 799 -11.65 12.86 10.93
N ALA A 800 -11.69 12.83 12.26
CA ALA A 800 -11.17 13.94 13.03
C ALA A 800 -9.63 13.99 12.92
N VAL A 801 -9.09 15.20 12.90
CA VAL A 801 -7.64 15.43 12.91
C VAL A 801 -7.20 15.53 14.35
N ASP A 802 -6.53 14.48 14.85
CA ASP A 802 -6.18 14.37 16.27
C ASP A 802 -4.79 14.93 16.59
N ALA A 803 -3.82 14.76 15.70
CA ALA A 803 -2.49 15.33 15.87
C ALA A 803 -1.90 15.85 14.55
N LEU A 804 -1.12 16.93 14.65
CA LEU A 804 -0.40 17.56 13.55
C LEU A 804 1.07 17.75 13.94
N LEU A 805 1.98 17.45 13.02
CA LEU A 805 3.41 17.69 13.20
C LEU A 805 4.01 18.25 11.90
N TYR A 806 4.71 19.36 12.00
CA TYR A 806 5.50 19.91 10.90
C TYR A 806 6.96 19.49 11.06
N THR A 807 7.58 19.04 9.97
CA THR A 807 8.99 18.68 9.92
C THR A 807 9.70 19.49 8.83
N PRO A 808 10.72 20.31 9.17
CA PRO A 808 11.48 21.08 8.18
C PRO A 808 12.15 20.17 7.14
N GLY A 809 12.34 20.69 5.93
CA GLY A 809 13.10 20.00 4.87
C GLY A 809 14.59 20.22 5.04
N HIS A 810 15.41 19.19 4.83
CA HIS A 810 16.87 19.27 4.92
C HIS A 810 17.54 18.80 3.63
N LEU A 811 18.53 19.55 3.15
CA LEU A 811 19.34 19.17 1.98
C LEU A 811 20.63 18.50 2.49
N ASP A 812 20.63 17.19 2.66
CA ASP A 812 21.89 16.45 2.74
C ASP A 812 22.48 16.34 1.32
N PRO A 813 23.75 16.73 1.08
CA PRO A 813 24.41 16.60 -0.22
C PRO A 813 24.42 15.17 -0.81
N ALA A 814 24.20 14.14 0.02
CA ALA A 814 24.16 12.74 -0.39
C ALA A 814 22.75 12.22 -0.77
N GLU A 815 21.69 13.00 -0.53
CA GLU A 815 20.30 12.54 -0.65
C GLU A 815 19.59 13.04 -1.93
N LYS A 816 18.55 12.32 -2.35
CA LYS A 816 17.72 12.72 -3.49
C LYS A 816 16.99 14.03 -3.18
N VAL A 817 16.98 14.97 -4.12
CA VAL A 817 16.33 16.29 -4.00
C VAL A 817 14.84 16.21 -3.59
N GLU A 818 14.16 15.10 -3.87
CA GLU A 818 12.76 14.87 -3.49
C GLU A 818 12.55 14.61 -1.99
N ASP A 819 13.51 13.99 -1.30
CA ASP A 819 13.39 13.66 0.14
C ASP A 819 13.64 14.85 1.06
N ALA A 820 14.26 15.92 0.52
CA ALA A 820 14.63 17.15 1.19
C ALA A 820 13.47 18.16 1.39
N ARG A 821 12.26 17.86 0.93
CA ARG A 821 11.11 18.79 1.03
C ARG A 821 10.52 18.78 2.46
N PRO A 822 10.01 19.93 2.96
CA PRO A 822 9.35 19.98 4.25
C PRO A 822 8.06 19.17 4.24
N LYS A 823 7.73 18.51 5.35
CA LYS A 823 6.59 17.59 5.46
C LYS A 823 5.63 18.01 6.57
N LEU A 824 4.34 17.80 6.33
CA LEU A 824 3.28 17.94 7.32
C LEU A 824 2.65 16.56 7.58
N TRP A 825 2.75 16.09 8.81
CA TRP A 825 2.19 14.82 9.26
C TRP A 825 0.84 15.08 9.92
N CYS A 826 -0.17 14.32 9.53
CA CYS A 826 -1.53 14.43 10.03
C CYS A 826 -2.04 13.07 10.49
N ALA A 827 -2.29 12.93 11.79
CA ALA A 827 -2.89 11.72 12.35
C ALA A 827 -4.41 11.85 12.48
N LEU A 828 -5.12 10.82 12.04
CA LEU A 828 -6.57 10.70 12.05
C LEU A 828 -7.02 9.73 13.16
N SER A 829 -8.30 9.82 13.56
CA SER A 829 -8.85 9.05 14.68
C SER A 829 -8.85 7.53 14.53
N ASP A 830 -8.70 7.01 13.31
CA ASP A 830 -8.64 5.58 13.01
C ASP A 830 -7.21 4.99 13.05
N GLY A 831 -6.24 5.76 13.54
CA GLY A 831 -4.83 5.36 13.61
C GLY A 831 -4.08 5.56 12.28
N LYS A 832 -4.69 6.27 11.33
CA LYS A 832 -4.12 6.57 10.02
C LYS A 832 -3.33 7.87 10.06
N VAL A 833 -2.09 7.86 9.56
CA VAL A 833 -1.22 9.03 9.42
C VAL A 833 -1.04 9.36 7.94
N THR A 834 -1.53 10.53 7.52
CA THR A 834 -1.38 11.06 6.16
C THR A 834 -0.28 12.11 6.17
N VAL A 835 0.62 12.06 5.19
CA VAL A 835 1.74 13.02 5.05
C VAL A 835 1.50 13.90 3.85
N PHE A 836 1.78 15.19 4.00
CA PHE A 836 1.71 16.20 2.96
C PHE A 836 3.08 16.82 2.72
N ASP A 837 3.38 17.13 1.47
CA ASP A 837 4.46 18.04 1.12
C ASP A 837 4.02 19.45 1.55
N ALA A 838 4.74 20.05 2.50
CA ALA A 838 4.37 21.35 3.06
C ALA A 838 4.72 22.52 2.12
N SER A 839 5.45 22.28 1.03
CA SER A 839 5.74 23.30 0.01
C SER A 839 4.59 23.47 -0.98
N SER A 840 4.00 22.35 -1.41
CA SER A 840 2.89 22.30 -2.38
C SER A 840 1.52 22.06 -1.75
N TRP A 841 1.48 21.62 -0.49
CA TRP A 841 0.30 21.13 0.23
C TRP A 841 -0.38 19.92 -0.42
N THR A 842 0.36 19.15 -1.23
CA THR A 842 -0.11 17.91 -1.84
C THR A 842 0.23 16.71 -0.97
N ILE A 843 -0.56 15.63 -1.04
CA ILE A 843 -0.25 14.41 -0.29
C ILE A 843 1.10 13.83 -0.76
N HIS A 844 2.00 13.60 0.18
CA HIS A 844 3.30 13.00 -0.02
C HIS A 844 3.23 11.52 0.38
N GLN A 845 3.11 10.63 -0.62
CA GLN A 845 3.00 9.18 -0.45
C GLN A 845 1.79 8.71 0.38
N HIS A 846 1.47 7.41 0.31
CA HIS A 846 0.23 6.86 0.88
C HIS A 846 0.20 7.04 2.41
N SER A 847 -1.02 7.07 2.94
CA SER A 847 -1.26 7.10 4.39
C SER A 847 -0.80 5.81 5.07
N PHE A 848 -0.15 5.94 6.21
CA PHE A 848 0.28 4.83 7.06
C PHE A 848 -0.84 4.49 8.01
N LYS A 849 -1.12 3.19 8.20
CA LYS A 849 -1.88 2.76 9.37
C LYS A 849 -0.86 2.35 10.43
N VAL A 850 -0.59 3.23 11.39
CA VAL A 850 0.41 2.95 12.44
C VAL A 850 -0.16 1.97 13.47
N GLY A 851 -1.47 2.00 13.68
CA GLY A 851 -2.19 1.09 14.56
C GLY A 851 -3.69 1.08 14.26
N THR A 852 -4.48 0.45 15.13
CA THR A 852 -5.95 0.45 15.07
C THR A 852 -6.59 1.42 16.07
N ALA A 853 -5.77 2.01 16.94
CA ALA A 853 -6.21 2.93 17.98
C ALA A 853 -5.94 4.39 17.58
N LYS A 854 -6.55 5.31 18.32
CA LYS A 854 -6.39 6.74 18.11
C LYS A 854 -4.97 7.19 18.43
N VAL A 855 -4.41 8.06 17.59
CA VAL A 855 -3.14 8.74 17.86
C VAL A 855 -3.39 9.97 18.73
N ASN A 856 -2.64 10.12 19.81
CA ASN A 856 -2.77 11.25 20.74
C ASN A 856 -1.73 12.34 20.49
N CYS A 857 -0.49 11.99 20.16
CA CYS A 857 0.61 12.94 20.01
C CYS A 857 1.64 12.48 18.97
N MET A 858 2.40 13.44 18.43
CA MET A 858 3.50 13.18 17.50
C MET A 858 4.65 14.15 17.78
N VAL A 859 5.89 13.66 17.63
CA VAL A 859 7.08 14.50 17.78
C VAL A 859 8.18 14.07 16.81
N MET A 860 8.96 15.04 16.31
CA MET A 860 10.21 14.75 15.62
C MET A 860 11.28 14.48 16.69
N ALA A 861 11.63 13.21 16.91
CA ALA A 861 12.64 12.85 17.90
C ALA A 861 14.07 13.11 17.38
N ASP A 862 14.28 12.95 16.09
CA ASP A 862 15.53 13.18 15.36
C ASP A 862 15.21 13.49 13.89
N GLN A 863 16.19 13.95 13.10
CA GLN A 863 16.04 14.27 11.68
C GLN A 863 15.45 13.11 10.87
N ASN A 864 15.73 11.87 11.28
CA ASN A 864 15.33 10.67 10.56
C ASN A 864 14.10 9.96 11.16
N GLN A 865 13.59 10.42 12.32
CA GLN A 865 12.60 9.68 13.11
C GLN A 865 11.47 10.57 13.63
N VAL A 866 10.23 10.20 13.28
CA VAL A 866 9.01 10.75 13.87
C VAL A 866 8.41 9.70 14.81
N TRP A 867 8.15 10.10 16.05
CA TRP A 867 7.56 9.23 17.08
C TRP A 867 6.09 9.59 17.26
N VAL A 868 5.24 8.58 17.37
CA VAL A 868 3.78 8.70 17.42
C VAL A 868 3.24 7.97 18.65
N GLY A 869 2.71 8.71 19.61
CA GLY A 869 2.09 8.15 20.82
C GLY A 869 0.62 7.81 20.58
N SER A 870 0.24 6.58 20.92
CA SER A 870 -1.08 6.02 20.65
C SER A 870 -1.85 5.63 21.93
N GLU A 871 -3.17 5.56 21.81
CA GLU A 871 -4.08 5.17 22.88
C GLU A 871 -3.92 3.69 23.30
N ASP A 872 -3.40 2.84 22.42
CA ASP A 872 -3.08 1.43 22.70
C ASP A 872 -1.78 1.22 23.50
N SER A 873 -1.24 2.27 24.13
CA SER A 873 -0.04 2.26 24.96
C SER A 873 1.28 2.06 24.19
N VAL A 874 1.25 2.15 22.86
CA VAL A 874 2.42 2.00 22.00
C VAL A 874 2.94 3.36 21.51
N ILE A 875 4.26 3.48 21.40
CA ILE A 875 4.91 4.58 20.66
C ILE A 875 5.43 4.00 19.35
N TYR A 876 4.87 4.43 18.23
CA TYR A 876 5.28 4.01 16.90
C TYR A 876 6.39 4.92 16.36
N ILE A 877 7.40 4.33 15.71
CA ILE A 877 8.52 5.07 15.13
C ILE A 877 8.47 4.97 13.62
N ILE A 878 8.28 6.13 12.99
CA ILE A 878 8.26 6.28 11.54
C ILE A 878 9.61 6.82 11.08
N ASN A 879 10.24 6.11 10.14
CA ASN A 879 11.41 6.61 9.44
C ASN A 879 10.98 7.64 8.37
N VAL A 880 11.54 8.84 8.43
CA VAL A 880 11.17 9.99 7.57
C VAL A 880 11.58 9.80 6.10
N HIS A 881 12.60 8.98 5.82
CA HIS A 881 13.14 8.74 4.48
C HIS A 881 12.48 7.53 3.83
N SER A 882 12.50 6.38 4.50
CA SER A 882 11.90 5.16 3.96
C SER A 882 10.37 5.12 4.10
N MET A 883 9.78 6.09 4.80
CA MET A 883 8.33 6.15 5.06
C MET A 883 7.79 4.83 5.64
N SER A 884 8.55 4.23 6.56
CA SER A 884 8.22 2.92 7.12
C SER A 884 8.04 2.99 8.63
N CYS A 885 7.00 2.33 9.14
CA CYS A 885 6.64 2.27 10.57
C CYS A 885 6.85 0.84 11.10
N ASN A 886 8.11 0.39 11.17
CA ASN A 886 8.43 -1.00 11.53
C ASN A 886 8.91 -1.17 12.98
N LYS A 887 9.20 -0.05 13.65
CA LYS A 887 9.73 0.02 15.01
C LYS A 887 8.64 0.51 15.96
N GLN A 888 8.62 -0.05 17.17
CA GLN A 888 7.65 0.32 18.20
C GLN A 888 8.26 0.20 19.60
N LEU A 889 7.85 1.11 20.49
CA LEU A 889 8.22 1.10 21.90
C LEU A 889 6.98 0.78 22.73
N THR A 890 7.14 -0.14 23.68
CA THR A 890 6.00 -0.84 24.28
C THR A 890 6.07 -0.93 25.81
N ASP A 891 6.93 -0.10 26.41
CA ASP A 891 7.19 -0.10 27.84
C ASP A 891 6.10 0.62 28.66
N HIS A 892 5.19 1.36 28.00
CA HIS A 892 4.02 1.94 28.64
C HIS A 892 2.91 0.90 28.83
N CYS A 893 2.20 0.99 29.95
CA CYS A 893 1.09 0.09 30.29
C CYS A 893 -0.30 0.72 30.12
N SER A 894 -0.35 2.00 29.74
CA SER A 894 -1.57 2.77 29.53
C SER A 894 -1.37 3.79 28.42
N SER A 895 -2.48 4.36 27.92
CA SER A 895 -2.56 5.31 26.80
C SER A 895 -1.47 6.39 26.87
N VAL A 896 -0.67 6.53 25.81
CA VAL A 896 0.39 7.55 25.72
C VAL A 896 -0.27 8.88 25.39
N THR A 897 -0.13 9.86 26.28
CA THR A 897 -0.85 11.14 26.20
C THR A 897 -0.06 12.24 25.52
N ASP A 898 1.25 12.34 25.76
CA ASP A 898 2.10 13.39 25.17
C ASP A 898 3.58 12.94 25.06
N LEU A 899 4.32 13.61 24.17
CA LEU A 899 5.74 13.36 23.87
C LEU A 899 6.48 14.70 23.77
N ILE A 900 7.66 14.81 24.40
CA ILE A 900 8.48 16.02 24.34
C ILE A 900 9.96 15.69 24.17
N VAL A 901 10.65 16.42 23.28
CA VAL A 901 12.10 16.28 23.08
C VAL A 901 12.85 17.19 24.04
N GLN A 902 14.00 16.75 24.51
CA GLN A 902 14.92 17.60 25.25
C GLN A 902 15.65 18.58 24.33
N ASP A 903 15.38 19.87 24.51
CA ASP A 903 16.13 20.94 23.83
C ASP A 903 17.56 21.03 24.38
N GLY A 904 18.54 20.57 23.60
CA GLY A 904 19.95 20.71 23.95
C GLY A 904 20.90 20.33 22.81
N GLN A 905 21.93 21.14 22.57
CA GLN A 905 23.04 20.83 21.66
C GLN A 905 23.95 19.67 22.14
N ARG A 906 23.54 18.91 23.15
CA ARG A 906 24.30 17.78 23.69
C ARG A 906 23.59 16.49 23.29
N ALA A 907 24.22 15.75 22.39
CA ALA A 907 23.88 14.37 22.14
C ALA A 907 24.24 13.50 23.37
N PRO A 908 23.47 12.43 23.65
CA PRO A 908 22.32 11.97 22.86
C PRO A 908 21.04 12.75 23.20
N SER A 909 20.23 13.01 22.17
CA SER A 909 18.88 13.55 22.34
C SER A 909 18.02 12.57 23.15
N GLU A 910 17.36 13.07 24.18
CA GLU A 910 16.36 12.32 24.94
C GLU A 910 14.95 12.78 24.58
N VAL A 911 14.01 11.84 24.55
CA VAL A 911 12.57 12.10 24.44
C VAL A 911 11.91 11.66 25.72
N TYR A 912 11.02 12.47 26.28
CA TYR A 912 10.18 12.11 27.41
C TYR A 912 8.78 11.79 26.91
N SER A 913 8.19 10.72 27.41
CA SER A 913 6.82 10.33 27.12
C SER A 913 6.01 10.18 28.40
N CYS A 914 4.73 10.52 28.34
CA CYS A 914 3.82 10.36 29.46
C CYS A 914 2.61 9.50 29.13
N SER A 915 2.07 8.86 30.16
CA SER A 915 0.90 8.00 30.07
C SER A 915 -0.22 8.44 31.02
N MET A 916 -1.46 8.07 30.68
CA MET A 916 -2.66 8.36 31.48
C MET A 916 -2.58 7.82 32.91
N ASP A 917 -1.81 6.76 33.16
CA ASP A 917 -1.61 6.20 34.51
C ASP A 917 -0.63 6.99 35.40
N GLY A 918 -0.10 8.12 34.90
CA GLY A 918 0.85 8.97 35.61
C GLY A 918 2.32 8.57 35.45
N THR A 919 2.63 7.60 34.59
CA THR A 919 4.01 7.19 34.31
C THR A 919 4.68 8.16 33.34
N VAL A 920 5.93 8.52 33.65
CA VAL A 920 6.82 9.27 32.74
C VAL A 920 8.06 8.43 32.46
N LEU A 921 8.39 8.29 31.18
CA LEU A 921 9.57 7.55 30.70
C LEU A 921 10.47 8.49 29.90
N ALA A 922 11.76 8.47 30.17
CA ALA A 922 12.78 9.12 29.36
C ALA A 922 13.42 8.08 28.43
N TRP A 923 13.64 8.45 27.18
CA TRP A 923 14.10 7.56 26.12
C TRP A 923 15.32 8.14 25.44
N ASN A 924 16.32 7.30 25.23
CA ASN A 924 17.44 7.65 24.35
C ASN A 924 17.02 7.45 22.89
N VAL A 925 17.10 8.49 22.06
CA VAL A 925 16.63 8.44 20.66
C VAL A 925 17.48 7.53 19.76
N SER A 926 18.78 7.41 20.05
CA SER A 926 19.68 6.55 19.28
C SER A 926 19.53 5.07 19.61
N THR A 927 19.43 4.73 20.90
CA THR A 927 19.35 3.33 21.35
C THR A 927 17.91 2.82 21.49
N LEU A 928 16.92 3.71 21.51
CA LEU A 928 15.50 3.41 21.74
C LEU A 928 15.22 2.74 23.08
N GLN A 929 16.11 2.91 24.06
CA GLN A 929 15.97 2.35 25.41
C GLN A 929 15.53 3.41 26.41
N VAL A 930 14.84 2.96 27.46
CA VAL A 930 14.43 3.80 28.59
C VAL A 930 15.67 4.15 29.44
N THR A 931 15.95 5.44 29.62
CA THR A 931 17.04 5.95 30.46
C THR A 931 16.57 6.25 31.89
N SER A 932 15.32 6.67 32.05
CA SER A 932 14.71 7.00 33.35
C SER A 932 13.22 6.67 33.37
N ARG A 933 12.71 6.28 34.54
CA ARG A 933 11.31 5.96 34.80
C ARG A 933 10.91 6.49 36.17
N PHE A 934 9.79 7.20 36.23
CA PHE A 934 9.16 7.58 37.50
C PHE A 934 7.63 7.68 37.32
N GLN A 935 6.90 7.60 38.44
CA GLN A 935 5.44 7.65 38.46
C GLN A 935 4.98 8.79 39.37
N LEU A 936 3.99 9.55 38.91
CA LEU A 936 3.39 10.65 39.68
C LEU A 936 2.36 10.12 40.70
N SER A 937 2.22 10.83 41.82
CA SER A 937 1.29 10.48 42.89
C SER A 937 -0.19 10.67 42.53
N SER A 938 -0.49 11.49 41.52
CA SER A 938 -1.84 11.67 40.95
C SER A 938 -1.89 11.05 39.56
N GLY A 939 -2.77 10.07 39.35
CA GLY A 939 -3.05 9.52 38.01
C GLY A 939 -3.72 10.56 37.10
N GLY A 940 -3.71 10.34 35.78
CA GLY A 940 -4.36 11.21 34.80
C GLY A 940 -3.44 12.25 34.16
N LEU A 941 -2.18 11.91 33.87
CA LEU A 941 -1.23 12.82 33.22
C LEU A 941 -1.63 13.06 31.75
N THR A 942 -2.01 14.29 31.41
CA THR A 942 -2.55 14.66 30.10
C THR A 942 -1.53 15.29 29.16
N SER A 943 -0.55 16.04 29.69
CA SER A 943 0.48 16.69 28.89
C SER A 943 1.75 16.99 29.68
N ILE A 944 2.87 17.12 28.96
CA ILE A 944 4.18 17.44 29.53
C ILE A 944 4.91 18.55 28.74
N ARG A 945 5.63 19.43 29.43
CA ARG A 945 6.50 20.44 28.81
C ARG A 945 7.85 20.47 29.52
N LEU A 946 8.94 20.57 28.78
CA LEU A 946 10.28 20.67 29.35
C LEU A 946 10.73 22.14 29.33
N HIS A 947 11.15 22.67 30.48
CA HIS A 947 11.73 24.01 30.56
C HIS A 947 12.71 24.13 31.72
N GLY A 948 13.90 24.70 31.47
CA GLY A 948 14.90 24.96 32.52
C GLY A 948 15.41 23.70 33.22
N GLY A 949 15.41 22.54 32.55
CA GLY A 949 15.78 21.25 33.14
C GLY A 949 14.71 20.63 34.05
N CYS A 950 13.52 21.22 34.11
CA CYS A 950 12.36 20.70 34.83
C CYS A 950 11.25 20.28 33.86
N LEU A 951 10.60 19.17 34.16
CA LEU A 951 9.39 18.69 33.50
C LEU A 951 8.16 19.26 34.19
N TRP A 952 7.32 19.95 33.42
CA TRP A 952 6.02 20.43 33.83
C TRP A 952 4.98 19.40 33.40
N CYS A 953 4.32 18.77 34.37
CA CYS A 953 3.41 17.65 34.18
C CYS A 953 1.99 18.06 34.59
N CYS A 954 1.02 17.95 33.69
CA CYS A 954 -0.37 18.30 33.95
C CYS A 954 -1.22 17.06 34.27
N THR A 955 -1.71 16.92 35.50
CA THR A 955 -2.43 15.73 36.00
C THR A 955 -3.95 15.93 36.06
N GLY A 956 -4.47 16.85 35.26
CA GLY A 956 -5.87 17.28 35.27
C GLY A 956 -6.19 18.22 36.43
N ASN A 957 -5.87 17.87 37.66
CA ASN A 957 -6.21 18.69 38.84
C ASN A 957 -5.10 19.67 39.27
N SER A 958 -3.86 19.39 38.88
CA SER A 958 -2.71 20.24 39.18
C SER A 958 -1.68 20.22 38.04
N ILE A 959 -0.83 21.25 38.05
CA ILE A 959 0.39 21.29 37.22
C ILE A 959 1.57 21.12 38.16
N MET A 960 2.27 19.99 38.03
CA MET A 960 3.43 19.62 38.85
C MET A 960 4.72 19.96 38.10
N VAL A 961 5.67 20.58 38.80
CA VAL A 961 7.03 20.82 38.30
C VAL A 961 7.93 19.77 38.92
N MET A 962 8.51 18.94 38.08
CA MET A 962 9.36 17.80 38.45
C MET A 962 10.76 18.02 37.90
N THR A 963 11.79 17.53 38.57
CA THR A 963 13.10 17.33 37.94
C THR A 963 13.02 16.19 36.91
N THR A 964 13.96 16.12 35.97
CA THR A 964 14.06 14.99 35.02
C THR A 964 14.29 13.63 35.71
N ASN A 965 14.72 13.64 36.97
CA ASN A 965 14.90 12.46 37.82
C ASN A 965 13.65 12.09 38.65
N GLY A 966 12.53 12.80 38.48
CA GLY A 966 11.26 12.47 39.14
C GLY A 966 11.08 13.04 40.55
N PHE A 967 11.90 14.00 40.99
CA PHE A 967 11.65 14.74 42.24
C PHE A 967 10.71 15.92 42.01
N LEU A 968 9.68 16.05 42.85
CA LEU A 968 8.75 17.18 42.84
C LEU A 968 9.44 18.46 43.35
N CYS A 969 9.49 19.48 42.50
CA CYS A 969 9.96 20.82 42.84
C CYS A 969 8.83 21.70 43.37
N GLN A 970 7.69 21.70 42.68
CA GLN A 970 6.57 22.60 42.95
C GLN A 970 5.27 22.03 42.42
N GLU A 971 4.13 22.37 43.03
CA GLU A 971 2.80 21.97 42.56
C GLU A 971 1.86 23.19 42.52
N LEU A 972 1.22 23.41 41.38
CA LEU A 972 0.16 24.39 41.21
C LEU A 972 -1.20 23.68 41.25
N LYS A 973 -1.96 23.87 42.34
CA LYS A 973 -3.33 23.35 42.48
C LYS A 973 -4.36 24.42 42.16
N ILE A 974 -5.52 23.98 41.67
CA ILE A 974 -6.70 24.84 41.55
C ILE A 974 -7.25 25.07 42.98
N GLU A 975 -7.01 26.25 43.57
CA GLU A 975 -7.47 26.58 44.94
C GLU A 975 -9.00 26.65 45.07
N GLU A 976 -9.59 26.19 46.18
CA GLU A 976 -11.03 25.98 46.47
C GLU A 976 -12.05 27.14 46.24
N HIS A 977 -11.67 28.26 45.63
CA HIS A 977 -12.60 29.33 45.23
C HIS A 977 -13.43 29.00 43.96
N PHE A 978 -13.26 27.81 43.35
CA PHE A 978 -14.02 27.32 42.18
C PHE A 978 -15.21 26.44 42.61
N LYS A 979 -16.23 27.02 43.25
CA LYS A 979 -17.27 26.27 44.00
C LYS A 979 -18.33 25.47 43.23
N ASP A 980 -18.33 25.36 41.89
CA ASP A 980 -19.51 24.75 41.21
C ASP A 980 -19.29 23.75 40.07
N ILE A 981 -18.07 23.50 39.57
CA ILE A 981 -17.84 22.46 38.53
C ILE A 981 -16.44 21.87 38.74
N SER A 982 -16.27 20.55 38.56
CA SER A 982 -14.97 19.89 38.53
C SER A 982 -14.08 20.49 37.42
N THR A 983 -13.27 21.49 37.76
CA THR A 983 -12.37 22.14 36.81
C THR A 983 -11.08 21.33 36.70
N SER A 984 -10.78 20.83 35.50
CA SER A 984 -9.50 20.22 35.16
C SER A 984 -8.72 21.08 34.16
N PHE A 985 -7.39 21.09 34.23
CA PHE A 985 -6.53 21.67 33.21
C PHE A 985 -6.60 20.84 31.92
N LEU A 986 -6.88 21.51 30.80
CA LEU A 986 -6.99 20.89 29.48
C LEU A 986 -5.73 21.07 28.64
N ALA A 987 -5.16 22.27 28.68
CA ALA A 987 -3.95 22.61 27.93
C ALA A 987 -3.19 23.71 28.67
N PHE A 988 -1.85 23.70 28.56
CA PHE A 988 -1.01 24.77 29.06
C PHE A 988 0.19 25.04 28.14
N GLN A 989 0.73 26.25 28.23
CA GLN A 989 1.92 26.68 27.51
C GLN A 989 2.82 27.54 28.40
N LEU A 990 4.13 27.35 28.26
CA LEU A 990 5.15 28.11 28.98
C LEU A 990 5.74 29.17 28.06
N LEU A 991 5.84 30.42 28.54
CA LEU A 991 6.48 31.53 27.86
C LEU A 991 7.62 32.06 28.74
N PRO A 992 8.81 31.44 28.66
CA PRO A 992 9.92 31.73 29.58
C PRO A 992 10.46 33.15 29.48
N GLU A 993 10.57 33.68 28.25
CA GLU A 993 11.06 35.04 27.97
C GLU A 993 10.24 36.12 28.69
N GLN A 994 8.96 35.83 28.94
CA GLN A 994 8.02 36.73 29.60
C GLN A 994 7.71 36.28 31.03
N GLU A 995 8.34 35.19 31.48
CA GLU A 995 8.13 34.55 32.79
C GLU A 995 6.66 34.23 33.07
N GLN A 996 5.93 33.66 32.10
CA GLN A 996 4.50 33.37 32.21
C GLN A 996 4.14 31.91 31.94
N LEU A 997 3.16 31.41 32.70
CA LEU A 997 2.47 30.14 32.48
C LEU A 997 1.03 30.44 32.04
N TRP A 998 0.63 29.94 30.89
CA TRP A 998 -0.72 30.09 30.35
C TRP A 998 -1.43 28.74 30.41
N ALA A 999 -2.65 28.68 30.96
CA ALA A 999 -3.43 27.45 30.99
C ALA A 999 -4.92 27.67 30.73
N ALA A 1000 -5.55 26.64 30.19
CA ALA A 1000 -6.99 26.56 29.97
C ALA A 1000 -7.61 25.46 30.83
N CYS A 1001 -8.82 25.72 31.33
CA CYS A 1001 -9.56 24.81 32.21
C CYS A 1001 -10.87 24.33 31.56
N ALA A 1002 -11.26 23.10 31.86
CA ALA A 1002 -12.50 22.50 31.38
C ALA A 1002 -13.73 23.28 31.84
N GLY A 1003 -14.71 23.41 30.94
CA GLY A 1003 -15.98 24.09 31.20
C GLY A 1003 -15.88 25.60 31.37
N ARG A 1004 -14.75 26.23 31.02
CA ARG A 1004 -14.54 27.68 31.12
C ARG A 1004 -14.12 28.29 29.78
N SER A 1005 -14.47 29.57 29.61
CA SER A 1005 -14.18 30.37 28.42
C SER A 1005 -13.04 31.39 28.62
N GLU A 1006 -12.28 31.24 29.71
CA GLU A 1006 -11.19 32.14 30.09
C GLU A 1006 -9.84 31.42 30.00
N VAL A 1007 -8.80 32.15 29.59
CA VAL A 1007 -7.40 31.70 29.69
C VAL A 1007 -6.78 32.30 30.95
N TYR A 1008 -6.12 31.47 31.74
CA TYR A 1008 -5.50 31.84 33.01
C TYR A 1008 -3.99 31.99 32.84
N ILE A 1009 -3.42 33.05 33.42
CA ILE A 1009 -2.01 33.41 33.28
C ILE A 1009 -1.39 33.56 34.68
N TRP A 1010 -0.39 32.74 34.98
CA TRP A 1010 0.41 32.82 36.20
C TRP A 1010 1.79 33.39 35.92
N SER A 1011 2.39 34.02 36.93
CA SER A 1011 3.77 34.44 36.92
C SER A 1011 4.68 33.27 37.30
N LEU A 1012 5.68 32.95 36.48
CA LEU A 1012 6.68 31.92 36.80
C LEU A 1012 7.58 32.32 37.97
N LYS A 1013 7.67 33.61 38.32
CA LYS A 1013 8.40 34.10 39.51
C LYS A 1013 7.72 33.71 40.81
N ASP A 1014 6.38 33.68 40.81
CA ASP A 1014 5.58 33.41 41.99
C ASP A 1014 4.23 32.80 41.59
N LEU A 1015 4.18 31.47 41.57
CA LEU A 1015 2.99 30.70 41.23
C LEU A 1015 1.89 30.78 42.31
N ALA A 1016 2.19 31.31 43.51
CA ALA A 1016 1.20 31.49 44.56
C ALA A 1016 0.31 32.74 44.33
N GLN A 1017 0.70 33.63 43.41
CA GLN A 1017 -0.14 34.78 43.05
C GLN A 1017 -1.37 34.35 42.25
N PRO A 1018 -2.53 35.03 42.47
CA PRO A 1018 -3.75 34.72 41.74
C PRO A 1018 -3.55 34.97 40.23
N PRO A 1019 -4.07 34.08 39.36
CA PRO A 1019 -3.88 34.21 37.92
C PRO A 1019 -4.63 35.40 37.34
N GLN A 1020 -4.01 36.04 36.36
CA GLN A 1020 -4.69 36.97 35.47
C GLN A 1020 -5.59 36.19 34.50
N ARG A 1021 -6.70 36.81 34.07
CA ARG A 1021 -7.71 36.14 33.24
C ARG A 1021 -7.95 36.91 31.96
N VAL A 1022 -7.93 36.21 30.84
CA VAL A 1022 -8.29 36.75 29.52
C VAL A 1022 -9.59 36.07 29.07
N PRO A 1023 -10.74 36.77 29.10
CA PRO A 1023 -12.01 36.19 28.68
C PRO A 1023 -12.11 36.10 27.15
N LEU A 1024 -12.57 34.96 26.64
CA LEU A 1024 -12.81 34.74 25.21
C LEU A 1024 -14.30 34.89 24.91
N LYS A 1025 -14.65 35.84 24.05
CA LYS A 1025 -16.04 36.11 23.65
C LYS A 1025 -16.60 34.96 22.83
N ASP A 1026 -17.85 34.58 23.09
CA ASP A 1026 -18.57 33.49 22.38
C ASP A 1026 -17.84 32.14 22.38
N CYS A 1027 -16.98 31.88 23.36
CA CYS A 1027 -16.28 30.60 23.54
C CYS A 1027 -17.06 29.72 24.50
N SER A 1028 -17.33 28.47 24.12
CA SER A 1028 -17.94 27.46 25.00
C SER A 1028 -16.89 26.62 25.72
N GLU A 1029 -15.82 26.22 25.01
CA GLU A 1029 -14.80 25.32 25.55
C GLU A 1029 -13.46 25.52 24.82
N ILE A 1030 -12.37 25.61 25.58
CA ILE A 1030 -11.00 25.68 25.07
C ILE A 1030 -10.40 24.28 25.03
N ILE A 1031 -9.73 23.91 23.94
CA ILE A 1031 -9.28 22.53 23.73
C ILE A 1031 -7.76 22.45 23.55
N CYS A 1032 -7.18 23.37 22.80
CA CYS A 1032 -5.75 23.34 22.51
C CYS A 1032 -5.17 24.76 22.47
N MET A 1033 -3.86 24.86 22.72
CA MET A 1033 -3.13 26.11 22.79
C MET A 1033 -1.72 25.93 22.23
N ILE A 1034 -1.21 26.90 21.49
CA ILE A 1034 0.18 26.91 21.02
C ILE A 1034 0.78 28.32 21.09
N ARG A 1035 2.07 28.40 21.37
CA ARG A 1035 2.86 29.64 21.28
C ARG A 1035 3.42 29.78 19.86
N VAL A 1036 3.26 30.97 19.27
CA VAL A 1036 3.86 31.32 17.96
C VAL A 1036 4.45 32.72 18.10
N LYS A 1037 5.77 32.83 18.10
CA LYS A 1037 6.50 34.10 18.41
C LYS A 1037 6.03 34.71 19.74
N LYS A 1038 5.42 35.92 19.68
CA LYS A 1038 4.87 36.70 20.78
C LYS A 1038 3.35 36.54 20.95
N GLN A 1039 2.74 35.62 20.22
CA GLN A 1039 1.31 35.36 20.25
C GLN A 1039 1.01 33.98 20.84
N VAL A 1040 -0.11 33.88 21.55
CA VAL A 1040 -0.71 32.62 21.99
C VAL A 1040 -1.97 32.37 21.16
N TRP A 1041 -1.98 31.26 20.44
CA TRP A 1041 -3.09 30.83 19.60
C TRP A 1041 -3.90 29.79 20.36
N VAL A 1042 -5.20 30.05 20.54
CA VAL A 1042 -6.10 29.23 21.33
C VAL A 1042 -7.20 28.66 20.43
N GLY A 1043 -7.26 27.33 20.31
CA GLY A 1043 -8.27 26.60 19.57
C GLY A 1043 -9.43 26.21 20.49
N SER A 1044 -10.65 26.50 20.05
CA SER A 1044 -11.84 26.34 20.88
C SER A 1044 -13.08 25.88 20.09
N ARG A 1045 -14.12 25.52 20.82
CA ARG A 1045 -15.51 25.48 20.34
C ARG A 1045 -16.20 26.78 20.77
N GLY A 1046 -16.87 27.44 19.84
CA GLY A 1046 -17.58 28.70 20.11
C GLY A 1046 -18.81 28.89 19.23
N LEU A 1047 -19.49 30.03 19.37
CA LEU A 1047 -20.68 30.37 18.59
C LEU A 1047 -20.36 31.42 17.51
N TRP A 1048 -20.81 31.18 16.29
CA TRP A 1048 -20.81 32.17 15.22
C TRP A 1048 -22.21 32.26 14.61
N GLN A 1049 -22.83 33.44 14.67
CA GLN A 1049 -24.21 33.66 14.24
C GLN A 1049 -25.22 32.66 14.88
N GLY A 1050 -24.99 32.28 16.14
CA GLY A 1050 -25.82 31.31 16.87
C GLY A 1050 -25.56 29.84 16.53
N ILE A 1051 -24.64 29.54 15.61
CA ILE A 1051 -24.27 28.17 15.22
C ILE A 1051 -22.93 27.79 15.88
N PRO A 1052 -22.79 26.61 16.50
CA PRO A 1052 -21.51 26.12 17.00
C PRO A 1052 -20.48 25.99 15.86
N ARG A 1053 -19.28 26.54 16.07
CA ARG A 1053 -18.16 26.53 15.13
C ARG A 1053 -16.83 26.45 15.88
N GLY A 1054 -15.80 25.92 15.24
CA GLY A 1054 -14.44 25.98 15.74
C GLY A 1054 -13.88 27.37 15.57
N LYS A 1055 -13.43 27.99 16.67
CA LYS A 1055 -12.84 29.32 16.68
C LYS A 1055 -11.38 29.25 17.09
N ILE A 1056 -10.60 30.21 16.58
CA ILE A 1056 -9.23 30.46 16.99
C ILE A 1056 -9.14 31.90 17.50
N TYR A 1057 -8.59 32.06 18.69
CA TYR A 1057 -8.30 33.36 19.28
C TYR A 1057 -6.79 33.57 19.26
N VAL A 1058 -6.35 34.69 18.69
CA VAL A 1058 -4.93 35.10 18.70
C VAL A 1058 -4.77 36.15 19.78
N ILE A 1059 -3.97 35.84 20.79
CA ILE A 1059 -3.75 36.69 21.98
C ILE A 1059 -2.32 37.20 21.95
N ASP A 1060 -2.12 38.51 22.07
CA ASP A 1060 -0.81 39.11 22.28
C ASP A 1060 -0.32 38.78 23.70
N ALA A 1061 0.85 38.14 23.82
CA ALA A 1061 1.36 37.69 25.10
C ALA A 1061 1.90 38.83 25.99
N GLU A 1062 2.31 39.97 25.41
CA GLU A 1062 2.78 41.15 26.15
C GLU A 1062 1.59 41.99 26.65
N ARG A 1063 0.62 42.27 25.77
CA ARG A 1063 -0.57 43.09 26.05
C ARG A 1063 -1.67 42.31 26.77
N LYS A 1064 -1.68 40.98 26.64
CA LYS A 1064 -2.69 40.07 27.21
C LYS A 1064 -4.11 40.37 26.70
N THR A 1065 -4.20 40.77 25.44
CA THR A 1065 -5.47 41.12 24.76
C THR A 1065 -5.66 40.27 23.52
N VAL A 1066 -6.91 39.89 23.23
CA VAL A 1066 -7.28 39.20 21.99
C VAL A 1066 -7.11 40.17 20.80
N GLU A 1067 -6.19 39.87 19.90
CA GLU A 1067 -5.94 40.66 18.69
C GLU A 1067 -6.87 40.26 17.54
N LYS A 1068 -7.13 38.94 17.40
CA LYS A 1068 -7.94 38.40 16.31
C LYS A 1068 -8.86 37.28 16.79
N GLU A 1069 -10.06 37.29 16.24
CA GLU A 1069 -11.03 36.20 16.34
C GLU A 1069 -11.24 35.61 14.94
N LEU A 1070 -10.92 34.32 14.78
CA LEU A 1070 -10.94 33.62 13.51
C LEU A 1070 -11.97 32.50 13.57
N VAL A 1071 -12.83 32.42 12.55
CA VAL A 1071 -13.78 31.30 12.39
C VAL A 1071 -13.08 30.22 11.58
N ALA A 1072 -12.51 29.24 12.27
CA ALA A 1072 -11.62 28.26 11.67
C ALA A 1072 -12.36 27.14 10.95
N HIS A 1073 -13.28 26.50 11.67
CA HIS A 1073 -13.83 25.20 11.30
C HIS A 1073 -15.34 25.15 11.51
N THR A 1074 -16.03 24.31 10.74
CA THR A 1074 -17.46 24.03 10.93
C THR A 1074 -17.68 23.21 12.19
N ASP A 1075 -16.71 22.36 12.53
CA ASP A 1075 -16.60 21.65 13.79
C ASP A 1075 -15.56 22.34 14.69
N THR A 1076 -15.39 21.80 15.88
CA THR A 1076 -14.45 22.15 16.93
C THR A 1076 -12.99 22.06 16.47
N VAL A 1077 -12.14 23.00 16.94
CA VAL A 1077 -10.67 22.95 16.72
C VAL A 1077 -10.05 21.95 17.71
N ARG A 1078 -9.49 20.85 17.21
CA ARG A 1078 -8.92 19.78 18.05
C ARG A 1078 -7.44 19.94 18.31
N THR A 1079 -6.68 20.40 17.33
CA THR A 1079 -5.23 20.46 17.40
C THR A 1079 -4.68 21.66 16.63
N LEU A 1080 -3.53 22.16 17.09
CA LEU A 1080 -2.80 23.28 16.51
C LEU A 1080 -1.32 22.91 16.34
N CYS A 1081 -0.71 23.36 15.25
CA CYS A 1081 0.71 23.13 14.97
C CYS A 1081 1.33 24.39 14.34
N SER A 1082 2.57 24.73 14.70
CA SER A 1082 3.35 25.82 14.10
C SER A 1082 4.29 25.26 13.03
N ALA A 1083 4.34 25.91 11.87
CA ALA A 1083 5.32 25.62 10.83
C ALA A 1083 6.28 26.80 10.70
N GLU A 1084 7.47 26.63 11.30
CA GLU A 1084 8.57 27.62 11.34
C GLU A 1084 8.15 29.01 11.82
N ASP A 1085 7.10 29.10 12.65
CA ASP A 1085 6.48 30.36 13.08
C ASP A 1085 6.02 31.28 11.94
N ARG A 1086 5.94 30.76 10.71
CA ARG A 1086 5.44 31.45 9.51
C ARG A 1086 3.97 31.13 9.27
N TYR A 1087 3.57 29.90 9.57
CA TYR A 1087 2.20 29.43 9.42
C TYR A 1087 1.73 28.73 10.67
N VAL A 1088 0.45 28.86 10.97
CA VAL A 1088 -0.24 28.07 12.00
C VAL A 1088 -1.21 27.14 11.29
N LEU A 1089 -1.27 25.91 11.74
CA LEU A 1089 -2.11 24.85 11.19
C LEU A 1089 -3.14 24.47 12.24
N SER A 1090 -4.41 24.32 11.86
CA SER A 1090 -5.48 23.88 12.77
C SER A 1090 -6.23 22.68 12.22
N GLY A 1091 -6.36 21.61 13.02
CA GLY A 1091 -7.15 20.43 12.71
C GLY A 1091 -8.56 20.49 13.28
N SER A 1092 -9.56 20.04 12.52
CA SER A 1092 -10.96 20.02 12.94
C SER A 1092 -11.41 18.67 13.52
N GLY A 1093 -12.57 18.68 14.17
CA GLY A 1093 -13.32 17.47 14.53
C GLY A 1093 -13.90 16.70 13.34
N ARG A 1094 -14.60 15.60 13.66
CA ARG A 1094 -15.09 14.59 12.71
C ARG A 1094 -16.15 15.13 11.75
N GLU A 1095 -16.89 16.18 12.10
CA GLU A 1095 -17.93 16.71 11.20
C GLU A 1095 -17.32 17.39 9.96
N GLU A 1096 -16.11 17.95 10.08
CA GLU A 1096 -15.40 18.58 8.96
C GLU A 1096 -14.20 17.76 8.46
N GLY A 1097 -13.38 17.23 9.37
CA GLY A 1097 -12.15 16.47 9.07
C GLY A 1097 -11.12 17.19 8.19
N LYS A 1098 -10.95 18.51 8.33
CA LYS A 1098 -10.04 19.34 7.53
C LYS A 1098 -8.95 20.02 8.36
N ILE A 1099 -7.89 20.42 7.66
CA ILE A 1099 -6.81 21.25 8.18
C ILE A 1099 -6.92 22.64 7.57
N ALA A 1100 -6.87 23.69 8.38
CA ALA A 1100 -6.79 25.07 7.91
C ALA A 1100 -5.39 25.64 8.15
N ILE A 1101 -4.85 26.35 7.14
CA ILE A 1101 -3.52 26.96 7.17
C ILE A 1101 -3.66 28.47 7.30
N TRP A 1102 -3.11 29.02 8.37
CA TRP A 1102 -3.16 30.42 8.75
C TRP A 1102 -1.82 31.09 8.56
N LYS A 1103 -1.81 32.32 8.06
CA LYS A 1103 -0.60 33.13 7.99
C LYS A 1103 -0.27 33.67 9.39
N GLY A 1104 0.92 33.34 9.91
CA GLY A 1104 1.49 33.98 11.09
C GLY A 1104 1.96 35.39 10.76
N GLU A 1105 1.96 36.28 11.75
CA GLU A 1105 2.48 37.65 11.61
C GLU A 1105 4.00 37.72 11.69
#